data_AF-A0A419KU38-F1
#
_entry.id   AF-A0A419KU38-F1
#
_cell.length_a   1.000
_cell.length_b   1.000
_cell.length_c   1.000
_cell.angle_alpha   90.00
_cell.angle_beta   90.00
_cell.angle_gamma   90.00
#
_symmetry.space_group_name_H-M   'P 1'
#
loop_
_entity.id
_entity.type
_entity.pdbx_description
1 polymer ?
#
loop_
_entity_poly.entity_id
_entity_poly.type
_entity_poly.pdbx_seq_one_letter_code
_entity_poly.pdbx_strand_id
1 'polypeptide(L)'
;MENALMICAWERKNGSSEKICLGRREIAVIAFISIIVVSAVYYQLYSQWSFRYPRLGRKNVVGIIRIEGYIVEPTAVNRYINLINEALLNESIKGVVLVIDSGGGYADYVEEIYSDLLELNNSKPLVASVVRALSGGYYIAVACDYIFVQNSSLVGSIGAIGLMPPILIPSERTIESGPYKWTGESILSRYSSLSSVVDNFMSAVKSGRGSRLKASPTELRKAAVYLGSEAVKLGLADEIGGLQKAISKIVDEKNLVEYQVEELKVREENSSLLAYSGNMSIQWKNITLKTLSELHPPPSIYYIYLPPQAITQSEALDQLDENVSLPSGGGNVLIDLSHGNRVSWWTLDILISELAKRNRTVSFISQWETLDARLDNASCLIVASPTETYSMKESERIMRFVEEGGFLLLFFDPAWEYIGTSGLLQGIITPINSLSTRFGLSFAKGYLYNEAEHFGIYRNIYVRNFADSPLTRNLDSIVFFTATHIRSMGMGVAWASNDTYSSVAEKADNYATIIWMSRGNGTVAAFGDLTFLEEPYCYVEDNYKLIQNLVSVMAEVEVPVKERIKEEFEEEVAKPNLPAGTEKNYTEWVDGKENLVRWFKVSETEVRVERPNRTTYYYFTEDGALWKWISNGMECTYEDPLPEPPYPLTKGEKWKYESNYTLIMEGKEHKGNIVGEEEVEGFENVLAGDDNWYFCARVKYTSVEHLVIDGRNMAMMTTGRYWISSDVGTVKQETTIDYYVNGIFTMREKRTLLLMSIRKG
;
A
#
# COMPACT_ATOMS: atom_id res chain seq x y z
N MET A 1 -15.83 43.04 90.74
CA MET A 1 -16.83 42.03 91.11
C MET A 1 -17.61 41.70 89.85
N GLU A 2 -16.99 41.03 88.89
CA GLU A 2 -16.88 39.56 88.78
C GLU A 2 -18.24 38.88 88.63
N ASN A 3 -18.56 38.50 87.38
CA ASN A 3 -19.08 37.17 87.10
C ASN A 3 -18.88 36.85 85.61
N ALA A 4 -17.79 36.11 85.34
CA ALA A 4 -17.52 35.45 84.09
C ALA A 4 -18.08 34.02 84.18
N LEU A 5 -18.98 33.64 83.27
CA LEU A 5 -19.37 32.25 83.05
C LEU A 5 -18.58 31.74 81.84
N MET A 6 -17.45 31.08 82.11
CA MET A 6 -16.74 30.20 81.18
C MET A 6 -17.30 28.78 81.34
N ILE A 7 -17.68 28.13 80.23
CA ILE A 7 -17.97 26.70 80.19
C ILE A 7 -16.76 26.01 79.54
N CYS A 8 -16.03 25.21 80.33
CA CYS A 8 -14.96 24.32 79.86
C CYS A 8 -15.48 22.87 79.87
N ALA A 9 -15.32 22.16 78.76
CA ALA A 9 -15.43 20.69 78.71
C ALA A 9 -14.10 20.10 78.19
N TRP A 10 -13.66 19.02 78.84
CA TRP A 10 -12.34 18.40 78.77
C TRP A 10 -12.33 17.18 77.83
N GLU A 11 -11.23 16.92 77.12
CA GLU A 11 -10.57 15.60 77.10
C GLU A 11 -9.12 15.69 76.56
N ARG A 12 -8.24 14.79 77.04
CA ARG A 12 -6.77 14.94 77.03
C ARG A 12 -6.09 13.72 76.40
N LYS A 13 -5.17 13.91 75.44
CA LYS A 13 -3.93 13.12 75.34
C LYS A 13 -2.88 13.81 74.46
N ASN A 14 -1.70 14.02 75.05
CA ASN A 14 -0.40 14.44 74.50
C ASN A 14 -0.17 15.93 74.16
N GLY A 15 0.68 16.57 74.99
CA GLY A 15 1.59 17.67 74.61
C GLY A 15 0.98 19.07 74.48
N SER A 16 1.37 19.98 75.38
CA SER A 16 1.09 21.43 75.38
C SER A 16 -0.39 21.87 75.29
N SER A 17 -1.04 22.09 76.44
CA SER A 17 -2.36 22.75 76.49
C SER A 17 -2.20 24.28 76.49
N GLU A 18 -2.24 24.91 75.33
CA GLU A 18 -2.58 26.34 75.25
C GLU A 18 -4.10 26.50 75.43
N LYS A 19 -4.51 27.28 76.45
CA LYS A 19 -5.90 27.66 76.64
C LYS A 19 -6.28 28.69 75.57
N ILE A 20 -7.03 28.27 74.54
CA ILE A 20 -7.66 29.21 73.62
C ILE A 20 -8.89 29.80 74.33
N CYS A 21 -8.70 30.93 75.00
CA CYS A 21 -9.79 31.74 75.53
C CYS A 21 -10.39 32.58 74.40
N LEU A 22 -11.49 32.11 73.80
CA LEU A 22 -12.24 32.87 72.81
C LEU A 22 -12.91 34.09 73.48
N GLY A 23 -12.43 35.29 73.18
CA GLY A 23 -13.03 36.56 73.54
C GLY A 23 -14.34 36.84 72.80
N ARG A 24 -15.15 37.77 73.32
CA ARG A 24 -16.46 38.15 72.74
C ARG A 24 -16.42 38.48 71.24
N ARG A 25 -15.28 38.98 70.72
CA ARG A 25 -15.10 39.25 69.29
C ARG A 25 -14.96 37.97 68.45
N GLU A 26 -14.21 36.98 68.91
CA GLU A 26 -14.09 35.72 68.17
C GLU A 26 -15.40 34.93 68.18
N ILE A 27 -16.17 34.98 69.28
CA ILE A 27 -17.52 34.38 69.34
C ILE A 27 -18.46 35.06 68.34
N ALA A 28 -18.39 36.39 68.21
CA ALA A 28 -19.20 37.13 67.24
C ALA A 28 -18.81 36.80 65.79
N VAL A 29 -17.52 36.61 65.50
CA VAL A 29 -17.03 36.20 64.18
C VAL A 29 -17.47 34.77 63.85
N ILE A 30 -17.36 33.83 64.80
CA ILE A 30 -17.84 32.46 64.62
C ILE A 30 -19.36 32.43 64.41
N ALA A 31 -20.12 33.24 65.15
CA ALA A 31 -21.57 33.35 64.95
C ALA A 31 -21.92 33.93 63.57
N PHE A 32 -21.18 34.94 63.10
CA PHE A 32 -21.39 35.53 61.77
C PHE A 32 -21.04 34.55 60.64
N ILE A 33 -19.93 33.82 60.78
CA ILE A 33 -19.56 32.73 59.85
C ILE A 33 -20.62 31.63 59.88
N SER A 34 -21.12 31.27 61.06
CA SER A 34 -22.19 30.26 61.20
C SER A 34 -23.48 30.72 60.51
N ILE A 35 -23.85 32.00 60.64
CA ILE A 35 -25.01 32.57 59.93
C ILE A 35 -24.79 32.56 58.42
N ILE A 36 -23.59 32.90 57.93
CA ILE A 36 -23.28 32.82 56.50
C ILE A 36 -23.35 31.38 56.01
N VAL A 37 -22.79 30.42 56.74
CA VAL A 37 -22.82 28.99 56.39
C VAL A 37 -24.26 28.48 56.42
N VAL A 38 -25.06 28.81 57.44
CA VAL A 38 -26.47 28.42 57.52
C VAL A 38 -27.27 29.10 56.41
N SER A 39 -26.97 30.34 56.06
CA SER A 39 -27.64 31.06 54.96
C SER A 39 -27.24 30.50 53.60
N ALA A 40 -25.99 30.09 53.43
CA ALA A 40 -25.50 29.43 52.22
C ALA A 40 -26.07 28.02 52.08
N VAL A 41 -26.12 27.25 53.17
CA VAL A 41 -26.77 25.94 53.23
C VAL A 41 -28.28 26.08 53.02
N TYR A 42 -28.93 27.10 53.60
CA TYR A 42 -30.34 27.40 53.35
C TYR A 42 -30.55 27.83 51.90
N TYR A 43 -29.68 28.65 51.31
CA TYR A 43 -29.77 29.05 49.91
C TYR A 43 -29.54 27.86 48.98
N GLN A 44 -28.66 26.94 49.34
CA GLN A 44 -28.37 25.72 48.58
C GLN A 44 -29.48 24.68 48.74
N LEU A 45 -30.07 24.54 49.92
CA LEU A 45 -31.25 23.72 50.15
C LEU A 45 -32.48 24.34 49.49
N TYR A 46 -32.66 25.66 49.54
CA TYR A 46 -33.75 26.40 48.89
C TYR A 46 -33.60 26.38 47.37
N SER A 47 -32.38 26.51 46.84
CA SER A 47 -32.12 26.36 45.41
C SER A 47 -32.38 24.93 44.97
N GLN A 48 -31.98 23.92 45.75
CA GLN A 48 -32.35 22.53 45.48
C GLN A 48 -33.85 22.25 45.65
N TRP A 49 -34.52 22.89 46.60
CA TRP A 49 -35.96 22.71 46.86
C TRP A 49 -36.82 23.39 45.78
N SER A 50 -36.41 24.57 45.30
CA SER A 50 -37.00 25.25 44.13
C SER A 50 -36.62 24.61 42.80
N PHE A 51 -35.53 23.82 42.74
CA PHE A 51 -35.18 22.99 41.58
C PHE A 51 -35.99 21.69 41.50
N ARG A 52 -36.40 21.13 42.65
CA ARG A 52 -37.03 19.81 42.75
C ARG A 52 -38.55 19.83 42.60
N TYR A 53 -39.17 20.99 42.73
CA TYR A 53 -40.58 21.21 42.40
C TYR A 53 -40.70 22.09 41.14
N PRO A 54 -41.39 21.64 40.08
CA PRO A 54 -41.65 22.50 38.93
C PRO A 54 -42.40 23.74 39.40
N ARG A 55 -42.09 24.90 38.82
CA ARG A 55 -42.88 26.14 39.00
C ARG A 55 -44.37 25.77 38.91
N LEU A 56 -45.12 25.93 40.01
CA LEU A 56 -46.58 25.95 39.96
C LEU A 56 -46.98 27.00 38.91
N GLY A 57 -47.42 26.57 37.73
CA GLY A 57 -47.91 27.51 36.72
C GLY A 57 -48.06 27.03 35.27
N ARG A 58 -47.50 25.90 34.83
CA ARG A 58 -47.69 25.43 33.45
C ARG A 58 -48.62 24.23 33.39
N LYS A 59 -49.92 24.48 33.23
CA LYS A 59 -50.87 23.44 32.83
C LYS A 59 -50.97 23.45 31.30
N ASN A 60 -50.92 22.26 30.69
CA ASN A 60 -51.15 22.01 29.26
C ASN A 60 -50.10 22.60 28.30
N VAL A 61 -48.98 21.88 28.12
CA VAL A 61 -47.91 22.22 27.18
C VAL A 61 -47.97 21.31 25.95
N VAL A 62 -47.82 21.88 24.76
CA VAL A 62 -47.47 21.15 23.53
C VAL A 62 -45.96 21.27 23.34
N GLY A 63 -45.25 20.15 23.45
CA GLY A 63 -43.81 20.10 23.29
C GLY A 63 -43.41 20.09 21.82
N ILE A 64 -42.32 20.75 21.45
CA ILE A 64 -41.70 20.64 20.12
C ILE A 64 -40.34 19.97 20.27
N ILE A 65 -40.13 18.89 19.52
CA ILE A 65 -38.81 18.24 19.36
C ILE A 65 -38.38 18.42 17.90
N ARG A 66 -37.17 18.94 17.68
CA ARG A 66 -36.60 19.13 16.35
C ARG A 66 -35.59 18.03 16.05
N ILE A 67 -35.83 17.26 14.98
CA ILE A 67 -34.89 16.28 14.44
C ILE A 67 -34.26 16.89 13.20
N GLU A 68 -33.01 17.31 13.33
CA GLU A 68 -32.29 18.07 12.31
C GLU A 68 -30.97 17.40 11.92
N GLY A 69 -30.65 17.45 10.63
CA GLY A 69 -29.38 16.94 10.09
C GLY A 69 -29.32 15.42 9.97
N TYR A 70 -28.10 14.90 9.91
CA TYR A 70 -27.85 13.45 9.82
C TYR A 70 -27.63 12.84 11.21
N ILE A 71 -28.15 11.63 11.42
CA ILE A 71 -28.09 10.90 12.68
C ILE A 71 -26.93 9.91 12.62
N VAL A 72 -25.70 10.42 12.77
CA VAL A 72 -24.45 9.65 12.60
C VAL A 72 -23.53 9.70 13.82
N GLU A 73 -23.95 10.38 14.88
CA GLU A 73 -23.19 10.51 16.12
C GLU A 73 -24.01 10.05 17.33
N PRO A 74 -23.41 9.30 18.28
CA PRO A 74 -24.08 8.91 19.52
C PRO A 74 -24.62 10.10 20.32
N THR A 75 -23.92 11.24 20.28
CA THR A 75 -24.34 12.48 20.94
C THR A 75 -25.69 12.98 20.44
N ALA A 76 -25.96 12.86 19.14
CA ALA A 76 -27.24 13.22 18.55
C ALA A 76 -28.35 12.27 19.00
N VAL A 77 -28.07 10.95 19.04
CA VAL A 77 -29.01 9.93 19.52
C VAL A 77 -29.39 10.19 20.98
N ASN A 78 -28.39 10.31 21.87
CA ASN A 78 -28.59 10.59 23.28
C ASN A 78 -29.38 11.89 23.52
N ARG A 79 -29.12 12.92 22.71
CA ARG A 79 -29.88 14.18 22.76
C ARG A 79 -31.36 13.93 22.49
N TYR A 80 -31.70 13.19 21.44
CA TYR A 80 -33.08 12.92 21.08
C TYR A 80 -33.78 12.02 22.11
N ILE A 81 -33.12 10.95 22.57
CA ILE A 81 -33.62 10.06 23.62
C ILE A 81 -33.94 10.86 24.90
N ASN A 82 -33.05 11.77 25.33
CA ASN A 82 -33.30 12.60 26.51
C ASN A 82 -34.53 13.51 26.34
N LEU A 83 -34.71 14.11 25.15
CA LEU A 83 -35.88 14.95 24.86
C LEU A 83 -37.18 14.13 24.81
N ILE A 84 -37.12 12.93 24.23
CA ILE A 84 -38.26 12.02 24.16
C ILE A 84 -38.66 11.56 25.57
N ASN A 85 -37.69 11.20 26.40
CA ASN A 85 -37.93 10.83 27.80
C ASN A 85 -38.47 12.00 28.64
N GLU A 86 -37.96 13.22 28.46
CA GLU A 86 -38.54 14.41 29.10
C GLU A 86 -40.00 14.58 28.67
N ALA A 87 -40.28 14.44 27.38
CA ALA A 87 -41.63 14.54 26.84
C ALA A 87 -42.57 13.46 27.38
N LEU A 88 -42.07 12.23 27.54
CA LEU A 88 -42.83 11.09 28.04
C LEU A 88 -43.17 11.28 29.54
N LEU A 89 -42.17 11.59 30.37
CA LEU A 89 -42.31 11.63 31.83
C LEU A 89 -42.97 12.91 32.36
N ASN A 90 -42.89 14.04 31.64
CA ASN A 90 -43.45 15.31 32.11
C ASN A 90 -44.97 15.37 31.85
N GLU A 91 -45.77 15.23 32.91
CA GLU A 91 -47.24 15.29 32.84
C GLU A 91 -47.81 16.62 32.34
N SER A 92 -47.03 17.71 32.40
CA SER A 92 -47.45 19.02 31.88
C SER A 92 -47.51 18.99 30.34
N ILE A 93 -46.71 18.15 29.69
CA ILE A 93 -46.69 17.95 28.25
C ILE A 93 -47.84 17.02 27.86
N LYS A 94 -48.76 17.54 27.05
CA LYS A 94 -50.01 16.87 26.63
C LYS A 94 -49.93 16.22 25.26
N GLY A 95 -48.92 16.57 24.47
CA GLY A 95 -48.60 16.01 23.17
C GLY A 95 -47.33 16.65 22.62
N VAL A 96 -46.76 16.05 21.57
CA VAL A 96 -45.49 16.46 20.98
C VAL A 96 -45.62 16.66 19.48
N VAL A 97 -45.11 17.79 18.99
CA VAL A 97 -44.83 17.99 17.56
C VAL A 97 -43.38 17.68 17.27
N LEU A 98 -43.14 16.71 16.39
CA LEU A 98 -41.84 16.43 15.80
C LEU A 98 -41.64 17.29 14.56
N VAL A 99 -40.71 18.24 14.62
CA VAL A 99 -40.27 18.98 13.42
C VAL A 99 -39.10 18.23 12.80
N ILE A 100 -39.25 17.77 11.56
CA ILE A 100 -38.26 16.90 10.92
C ILE A 100 -37.66 17.60 9.70
N ASP A 101 -36.35 17.83 9.76
CA ASP A 101 -35.49 18.20 8.63
C ASP A 101 -34.23 17.31 8.64
N SER A 102 -34.42 16.06 8.21
CA SER A 102 -33.36 15.05 8.27
C SER A 102 -33.24 14.25 6.96
N GLY A 103 -31.99 14.00 6.60
CA GLY A 103 -31.61 13.11 5.50
C GLY A 103 -31.49 11.62 5.88
N GLY A 104 -31.60 11.29 7.18
CA GLY A 104 -31.37 9.94 7.71
C GLY A 104 -30.09 9.81 8.53
N GLY A 105 -29.56 8.60 8.64
CA GLY A 105 -28.43 8.29 9.52
C GLY A 105 -28.09 6.81 9.53
N TYR A 106 -27.31 6.37 10.53
CA TYR A 106 -27.08 4.94 10.74
C TYR A 106 -28.39 4.24 11.14
N ALA A 107 -28.62 3.04 10.59
CA ALA A 107 -29.90 2.35 10.71
C ALA A 107 -30.24 2.02 12.18
N ASP A 108 -29.27 1.54 12.94
CA ASP A 108 -29.38 1.27 14.37
C ASP A 108 -29.72 2.53 15.19
N TYR A 109 -29.04 3.65 14.93
CA TYR A 109 -29.32 4.93 15.62
C TYR A 109 -30.72 5.46 15.33
N VAL A 110 -31.19 5.27 14.10
CA VAL A 110 -32.54 5.65 13.68
C VAL A 110 -33.59 4.75 14.32
N GLU A 111 -33.35 3.43 14.34
CA GLU A 111 -34.26 2.44 14.94
C GLU A 111 -34.42 2.63 16.45
N GLU A 112 -33.34 3.04 17.15
CA GLU A 112 -33.39 3.40 18.57
C GLU A 112 -34.32 4.59 18.82
N ILE A 113 -34.13 5.70 18.09
CA ILE A 113 -35.01 6.87 18.19
C ILE A 113 -36.46 6.52 17.81
N TYR A 114 -36.65 5.73 16.75
CA TYR A 114 -37.97 5.29 16.32
C TYR A 114 -38.69 4.50 17.42
N SER A 115 -37.99 3.60 18.10
CA SER A 115 -38.56 2.76 19.16
C SER A 115 -39.05 3.60 20.35
N ASP A 116 -38.24 4.56 20.80
CA ASP A 116 -38.61 5.49 21.88
C ASP A 116 -39.80 6.39 21.47
N LEU A 117 -39.85 6.81 20.21
CA LEU A 117 -40.97 7.58 19.69
C LEU A 117 -42.27 6.77 19.59
N LEU A 118 -42.19 5.47 19.31
CA LEU A 118 -43.36 4.60 19.39
C LEU A 118 -43.90 4.51 20.82
N GLU A 119 -43.03 4.41 21.82
CA GLU A 119 -43.44 4.42 23.24
C GLU A 119 -44.08 5.77 23.63
N LEU A 120 -43.49 6.87 23.19
CA LEU A 120 -44.07 8.20 23.35
C LEU A 120 -45.46 8.30 22.70
N ASN A 121 -45.59 7.85 21.45
CA ASN A 121 -46.83 7.92 20.70
C ASN A 121 -47.95 7.09 21.35
N ASN A 122 -47.62 5.94 21.95
CA ASN A 122 -48.57 5.12 22.70
C ASN A 122 -49.12 5.86 23.95
N SER A 123 -48.39 6.83 24.48
CA SER A 123 -48.73 7.54 25.72
C SER A 123 -49.33 8.93 25.47
N LYS A 124 -48.84 9.65 24.46
CA LYS A 124 -49.20 11.05 24.16
C LYS A 124 -49.25 11.25 22.64
N PRO A 125 -50.16 12.09 22.11
CA PRO A 125 -50.24 12.35 20.68
C PRO A 125 -48.92 12.85 20.15
N LEU A 126 -48.45 12.21 19.07
CA LEU A 126 -47.24 12.56 18.37
C LEU A 126 -47.55 12.93 16.92
N VAL A 127 -47.27 14.18 16.55
CA VAL A 127 -47.58 14.72 15.21
C VAL A 127 -46.31 15.23 14.54
N ALA A 128 -46.05 14.85 13.30
CA ALA A 128 -44.91 15.36 12.54
C ALA A 128 -45.27 16.63 11.73
N SER A 129 -44.34 17.59 11.74
CA SER A 129 -44.27 18.72 10.80
C SER A 129 -42.97 18.60 10.01
N VAL A 130 -43.06 18.12 8.78
CA VAL A 130 -41.90 17.77 7.95
C VAL A 130 -41.50 18.93 7.05
N VAL A 131 -40.26 19.36 7.17
CA VAL A 131 -39.55 20.13 6.13
C VAL A 131 -38.96 19.13 5.13
N ARG A 132 -38.20 18.15 5.63
CA ARG A 132 -37.60 17.06 4.87
C ARG A 132 -37.49 15.83 5.77
N ALA A 133 -37.98 14.70 5.29
CA ALA A 133 -37.91 13.42 5.99
C ALA A 133 -37.50 12.36 4.96
N LEU A 134 -36.20 12.12 4.82
CA LEU A 134 -35.64 11.16 3.89
C LEU A 134 -34.95 10.02 4.64
N SER A 135 -35.09 8.79 4.14
CA SER A 135 -34.48 7.59 4.70
C SER A 135 -34.76 7.48 6.20
N GLY A 136 -33.75 7.45 7.06
CA GLY A 136 -33.95 7.41 8.50
C GLY A 136 -34.81 8.55 9.07
N GLY A 137 -34.80 9.74 8.44
CA GLY A 137 -35.70 10.83 8.81
C GLY A 137 -37.18 10.49 8.54
N TYR A 138 -37.46 9.75 7.47
CA TYR A 138 -38.79 9.23 7.20
C TYR A 138 -39.16 8.05 8.10
N TYR A 139 -38.19 7.18 8.43
CA TYR A 139 -38.37 6.12 9.42
C TYR A 139 -38.83 6.70 10.75
N ILE A 140 -38.21 7.79 11.22
CA ILE A 140 -38.65 8.52 12.41
C ILE A 140 -40.04 9.13 12.22
N ALA A 141 -40.32 9.74 11.06
CA ALA A 141 -41.62 10.37 10.79
C ALA A 141 -42.79 9.39 10.87
N VAL A 142 -42.58 8.11 10.49
CA VAL A 142 -43.65 7.09 10.53
C VAL A 142 -43.98 6.59 11.94
N ALA A 143 -43.23 7.00 12.98
CA ALA A 143 -43.64 6.79 14.37
C ALA A 143 -44.82 7.71 14.79
N CYS A 144 -45.05 8.81 14.07
CA CYS A 144 -46.11 9.77 14.39
C CYS A 144 -47.48 9.31 13.88
N ASP A 145 -48.53 9.64 14.64
CA ASP A 145 -49.92 9.38 14.25
C ASP A 145 -50.32 10.17 13.00
N TYR A 146 -49.80 11.39 12.82
CA TYR A 146 -50.15 12.28 11.72
C TYR A 146 -48.93 13.05 11.21
N ILE A 147 -48.78 13.14 9.89
CA ILE A 147 -47.62 13.73 9.21
C ILE A 147 -48.07 14.86 8.29
N PHE A 148 -47.73 16.10 8.67
CA PHE A 148 -47.87 17.29 7.83
C PHE A 148 -46.61 17.54 7.02
N VAL A 149 -46.77 17.90 5.74
CA VAL A 149 -45.68 18.23 4.80
C VAL A 149 -45.98 19.52 4.05
N GLN A 150 -44.96 20.25 3.60
CA GLN A 150 -45.17 21.30 2.59
C GLN A 150 -45.26 20.68 1.18
N ASN A 151 -45.80 21.42 0.21
CA ASN A 151 -45.92 20.92 -1.17
C ASN A 151 -44.57 20.47 -1.76
N SER A 152 -43.49 21.20 -1.43
CA SER A 152 -42.12 20.97 -1.87
C SER A 152 -41.24 20.26 -0.85
N SER A 153 -41.81 19.76 0.26
CA SER A 153 -41.07 18.91 1.19
C SER A 153 -40.55 17.66 0.47
N LEU A 154 -39.42 17.14 0.90
CA LEU A 154 -38.88 15.89 0.38
C LEU A 154 -39.14 14.76 1.37
N VAL A 155 -39.85 13.73 0.91
CA VAL A 155 -40.32 12.60 1.73
C VAL A 155 -39.99 11.28 1.03
N GLY A 156 -39.69 10.24 1.81
CA GLY A 156 -39.45 8.89 1.28
C GLY A 156 -37.99 8.51 1.39
N SER A 157 -37.36 8.08 0.28
CA SER A 157 -36.07 7.38 0.30
C SER A 157 -36.11 6.15 1.21
N ILE A 158 -37.18 5.35 1.06
CA ILE A 158 -37.42 4.15 1.88
C ILE A 158 -36.51 3.04 1.37
N GLY A 159 -35.36 2.90 2.03
CA GLY A 159 -34.33 1.96 1.68
C GLY A 159 -33.07 2.20 2.48
N ALA A 160 -32.03 1.43 2.17
CA ALA A 160 -30.74 1.49 2.81
C ALA A 160 -29.62 1.36 1.76
N ILE A 161 -28.46 1.92 2.08
CA ILE A 161 -27.21 1.67 1.36
C ILE A 161 -26.27 0.92 2.30
N GLY A 162 -25.58 -0.08 1.78
CA GLY A 162 -24.58 -0.84 2.51
C GLY A 162 -23.29 -0.92 1.70
N LEU A 163 -22.15 -0.87 2.37
CA LEU A 163 -20.86 -1.12 1.75
C LEU A 163 -20.58 -2.62 1.74
N MET A 164 -19.94 -3.14 0.69
CA MET A 164 -19.52 -4.54 0.68
C MET A 164 -18.32 -4.73 1.62
N PRO A 165 -18.22 -5.86 2.34
CA PRO A 165 -16.98 -6.22 3.00
C PRO A 165 -15.83 -6.30 1.99
N PRO A 166 -14.63 -5.84 2.33
CA PRO A 166 -13.49 -5.95 1.43
C PRO A 166 -13.00 -7.39 1.34
N ILE A 167 -12.29 -7.71 0.27
CA ILE A 167 -11.55 -8.97 0.17
C ILE A 167 -10.33 -8.86 1.09
N LEU A 168 -10.25 -9.75 2.08
CA LEU A 168 -9.14 -9.78 3.02
C LEU A 168 -7.90 -10.39 2.37
N ILE A 169 -6.76 -9.76 2.61
CA ILE A 169 -5.43 -10.31 2.33
C ILE A 169 -4.93 -10.87 3.67
N PRO A 170 -4.55 -12.16 3.73
CA PRO A 170 -4.11 -12.74 4.98
C PRO A 170 -2.70 -12.24 5.36
N SER A 171 -2.30 -12.52 6.59
CA SER A 171 -0.96 -12.22 7.11
C SER A 171 -0.51 -13.35 8.02
N GLU A 172 0.78 -13.67 8.00
CA GLU A 172 1.39 -14.61 8.95
C GLU A 172 1.63 -13.95 10.32
N ARG A 173 1.77 -12.61 10.36
CA ARG A 173 1.97 -11.85 11.61
C ARG A 173 0.69 -11.61 12.39
N THR A 174 -0.44 -11.48 11.70
CA THR A 174 -1.74 -11.22 12.33
C THR A 174 -2.67 -12.40 12.09
N ILE A 175 -3.05 -13.07 13.19
CA ILE A 175 -3.95 -14.22 13.16
C ILE A 175 -5.34 -13.84 13.67
N GLU A 176 -6.37 -14.44 13.08
CA GLU A 176 -7.74 -14.32 13.56
C GLU A 176 -8.31 -15.67 13.95
N SER A 177 -9.29 -15.65 14.84
CA SER A 177 -10.01 -16.83 15.28
C SER A 177 -11.06 -17.34 14.26
N GLY A 178 -11.31 -16.61 13.16
CA GLY A 178 -12.30 -17.00 12.17
C GLY A 178 -12.38 -16.08 10.95
N PRO A 179 -12.99 -16.55 9.83
CA PRO A 179 -12.92 -15.89 8.52
C PRO A 179 -13.57 -14.52 8.47
N TYR A 180 -14.59 -14.28 9.29
CA TYR A 180 -15.34 -13.02 9.33
C TYR A 180 -14.91 -12.09 10.45
N LYS A 181 -13.84 -12.40 11.19
CA LYS A 181 -13.39 -11.58 12.32
C LYS A 181 -13.09 -10.13 11.92
N TRP A 182 -12.55 -9.93 10.71
CA TRP A 182 -12.24 -8.61 10.17
C TRP A 182 -13.37 -8.04 9.33
N THR A 183 -14.00 -8.86 8.49
CA THR A 183 -15.00 -8.40 7.53
C THR A 183 -16.39 -8.24 8.15
N GLY A 184 -16.61 -8.80 9.35
CA GLY A 184 -17.87 -8.85 10.07
C GLY A 184 -18.80 -9.96 9.56
N GLU A 185 -18.87 -10.12 8.25
CA GLU A 185 -19.65 -11.16 7.56
C GLU A 185 -19.06 -11.47 6.17
N SER A 186 -19.69 -12.41 5.46
CA SER A 186 -19.38 -12.78 4.08
C SER A 186 -19.95 -11.76 3.07
N ILE A 187 -19.35 -11.68 1.88
CA ILE A 187 -19.83 -10.83 0.78
C ILE A 187 -21.23 -11.26 0.35
N LEU A 188 -21.50 -12.57 0.22
CA LEU A 188 -22.82 -13.05 -0.17
C LEU A 188 -23.88 -12.78 0.92
N SER A 189 -23.49 -12.92 2.18
CA SER A 189 -24.37 -12.65 3.33
C SER A 189 -24.79 -11.18 3.41
N ARG A 190 -23.89 -10.25 3.04
CA ARG A 190 -24.16 -8.80 3.07
C ARG A 190 -25.38 -8.39 2.25
N TYR A 191 -25.65 -9.04 1.12
CA TYR A 191 -26.86 -8.75 0.33
C TYR A 191 -28.14 -9.06 1.12
N SER A 192 -28.15 -10.19 1.82
CA SER A 192 -29.28 -10.62 2.65
C SER A 192 -29.42 -9.74 3.90
N SER A 193 -28.29 -9.35 4.51
CA SER A 193 -28.26 -8.41 5.64
C SER A 193 -28.86 -7.06 5.26
N LEU A 194 -28.48 -6.51 4.09
CA LEU A 194 -29.06 -5.26 3.58
C LEU A 194 -30.56 -5.41 3.25
N SER A 195 -30.97 -6.54 2.68
CA SER A 195 -32.39 -6.82 2.42
C SER A 195 -33.20 -6.83 3.71
N SER A 196 -32.70 -7.45 4.77
CA SER A 196 -33.36 -7.49 6.08
C SER A 196 -33.56 -6.09 6.67
N VAL A 197 -32.55 -5.21 6.56
CA VAL A 197 -32.66 -3.81 7.01
C VAL A 197 -33.74 -3.05 6.23
N VAL A 198 -33.82 -3.25 4.91
CA VAL A 198 -34.87 -2.64 4.08
C VAL A 198 -36.26 -3.21 4.43
N ASP A 199 -36.35 -4.50 4.72
CA ASP A 199 -37.60 -5.15 5.11
C ASP A 199 -38.12 -4.65 6.48
N ASN A 200 -37.22 -4.38 7.43
CA ASN A 200 -37.56 -3.72 8.69
C ASN A 200 -38.14 -2.34 8.46
N PHE A 201 -37.48 -1.52 7.63
CA PHE A 201 -37.98 -0.18 7.30
C PHE A 201 -39.34 -0.24 6.60
N MET A 202 -39.51 -1.14 5.63
CA MET A 202 -40.82 -1.34 5.01
C MET A 202 -41.89 -1.76 6.00
N SER A 203 -41.56 -2.60 6.97
CA SER A 203 -42.48 -3.04 8.01
C SER A 203 -42.89 -1.89 8.92
N ALA A 204 -41.95 -1.00 9.29
CA ALA A 204 -42.24 0.24 10.01
C ALA A 204 -43.17 1.17 9.22
N VAL A 205 -42.92 1.37 7.92
CA VAL A 205 -43.78 2.21 7.07
C VAL A 205 -45.18 1.60 6.94
N LYS A 206 -45.30 0.30 6.67
CA LYS A 206 -46.59 -0.38 6.59
C LYS A 206 -47.38 -0.27 7.90
N SER A 207 -46.70 -0.46 9.03
CA SER A 207 -47.34 -0.42 10.35
C SER A 207 -47.77 1.00 10.72
N GLY A 208 -46.90 2.00 10.57
CA GLY A 208 -47.20 3.39 10.94
C GLY A 208 -48.22 4.06 10.01
N ARG A 209 -48.21 3.75 8.71
CA ARG A 209 -49.16 4.32 7.75
C ARG A 209 -50.48 3.55 7.69
N GLY A 210 -50.46 2.23 7.90
CA GLY A 210 -51.66 1.38 7.92
C GLY A 210 -52.48 1.49 6.64
N SER A 211 -53.81 1.59 6.77
CA SER A 211 -54.74 1.73 5.63
C SER A 211 -54.56 3.03 4.82
N ARG A 212 -53.81 4.01 5.35
CA ARG A 212 -53.54 5.27 4.66
C ARG A 212 -52.52 5.13 3.54
N LEU A 213 -51.64 4.13 3.64
CA LEU A 213 -50.62 3.85 2.65
C LEU A 213 -51.25 3.38 1.34
N LYS A 214 -51.05 4.14 0.26
CA LYS A 214 -51.58 3.83 -1.08
C LYS A 214 -50.50 3.36 -2.04
N ALA A 215 -49.23 3.73 -1.78
CA ALA A 215 -48.09 3.23 -2.53
C ALA A 215 -47.98 1.70 -2.42
N SER A 216 -47.71 1.05 -3.54
CA SER A 216 -47.50 -0.40 -3.57
C SER A 216 -46.15 -0.76 -2.93
N PRO A 217 -45.96 -2.00 -2.42
CA PRO A 217 -44.67 -2.45 -1.93
C PRO A 217 -43.53 -2.27 -2.96
N THR A 218 -43.83 -2.50 -4.24
CA THR A 218 -42.87 -2.32 -5.34
C THR A 218 -42.48 -0.87 -5.53
N GLU A 219 -43.41 0.07 -5.35
CA GLU A 219 -43.12 1.51 -5.42
C GLU A 219 -42.21 1.96 -4.26
N LEU A 220 -42.49 1.48 -3.05
CA LEU A 220 -41.67 1.80 -1.87
C LEU A 220 -40.24 1.27 -2.00
N ARG A 221 -40.07 0.04 -2.50
CA ARG A 221 -38.75 -0.60 -2.68
C ARG A 221 -37.84 0.11 -3.70
N LYS A 222 -38.35 1.06 -4.49
CA LYS A 222 -37.51 1.89 -5.37
C LYS A 222 -36.61 2.86 -4.60
N ALA A 223 -36.87 3.07 -3.31
CA ALA A 223 -36.18 4.07 -2.48
C ALA A 223 -36.22 5.48 -3.11
N ALA A 224 -37.29 5.82 -3.82
CA ALA A 224 -37.44 7.13 -4.46
C ALA A 224 -37.77 8.23 -3.46
N VAL A 225 -37.41 9.47 -3.82
CA VAL A 225 -37.80 10.69 -3.12
C VAL A 225 -39.06 11.25 -3.80
N TYR A 226 -40.03 11.65 -2.99
CA TYR A 226 -41.29 12.23 -3.44
C TYR A 226 -41.44 13.65 -2.91
N LEU A 227 -42.03 14.52 -3.72
CA LEU A 227 -42.47 15.83 -3.24
C LEU A 227 -43.61 15.65 -2.23
N GLY A 228 -43.75 16.54 -1.26
CA GLY A 228 -44.78 16.40 -0.21
C GLY A 228 -46.21 16.34 -0.78
N SER A 229 -46.47 17.05 -1.87
CA SER A 229 -47.74 16.94 -2.62
C SER A 229 -48.00 15.54 -3.22
N GLU A 230 -46.95 14.82 -3.59
CA GLU A 230 -47.02 13.43 -4.06
C GLU A 230 -47.08 12.46 -2.89
N ALA A 231 -46.32 12.72 -1.82
CA ALA A 231 -46.31 11.92 -0.60
C ALA A 231 -47.72 11.80 0.02
N VAL A 232 -48.50 12.89 0.01
CA VAL A 232 -49.92 12.86 0.45
C VAL A 232 -50.77 11.97 -0.47
N LYS A 233 -50.59 12.06 -1.81
CA LYS A 233 -51.32 11.21 -2.77
C LYS A 233 -51.00 9.73 -2.59
N LEU A 234 -49.75 9.41 -2.30
CA LEU A 234 -49.22 8.06 -2.07
C LEU A 234 -49.52 7.54 -0.65
N GLY A 235 -50.04 8.38 0.24
CA GLY A 235 -50.31 8.01 1.63
C GLY A 235 -49.07 7.94 2.53
N LEU A 236 -47.94 8.47 2.06
CA LEU A 236 -46.70 8.61 2.81
C LEU A 236 -46.75 9.78 3.81
N ALA A 237 -47.61 10.76 3.55
CA ALA A 237 -47.97 11.83 4.47
C ALA A 237 -49.49 11.99 4.51
N ASP A 238 -50.02 12.71 5.50
CA ASP A 238 -51.47 12.84 5.70
C ASP A 238 -52.04 14.11 5.06
N GLU A 239 -51.37 15.25 5.22
CA GLU A 239 -51.89 16.53 4.73
C GLU A 239 -50.80 17.56 4.42
N ILE A 240 -51.11 18.50 3.52
CA ILE A 240 -50.30 19.70 3.32
C ILE A 240 -50.46 20.64 4.52
N GLY A 241 -49.35 20.91 5.21
CA GLY A 241 -49.31 21.72 6.42
C GLY A 241 -47.90 21.90 6.96
N GLY A 242 -47.80 22.64 8.06
CA GLY A 242 -46.54 22.81 8.78
C GLY A 242 -46.80 22.88 10.28
N LEU A 243 -45.85 23.46 11.01
CA LEU A 243 -45.82 23.48 12.47
C LEU A 243 -47.15 23.94 13.09
N GLN A 244 -47.76 25.00 12.57
CA GLN A 244 -49.02 25.53 13.12
C GLN A 244 -50.16 24.52 13.04
N LYS A 245 -50.31 23.82 11.90
CA LYS A 245 -51.32 22.76 11.76
C LYS A 245 -51.03 21.56 12.66
N ALA A 246 -49.75 21.21 12.83
CA ALA A 246 -49.36 20.13 13.72
C ALA A 246 -49.69 20.44 15.19
N ILE A 247 -49.46 21.68 15.63
CA ILE A 247 -49.85 22.14 16.98
C ILE A 247 -51.37 22.11 17.13
N SER A 248 -52.12 22.68 16.17
CA SER A 248 -53.59 22.68 16.20
C SER A 248 -54.16 21.27 16.28
N LYS A 249 -53.58 20.31 15.55
CA LYS A 249 -54.02 18.91 15.58
C LYS A 249 -54.00 18.31 16.99
N ILE A 250 -52.94 18.55 17.76
CA ILE A 250 -52.80 18.08 19.14
C ILE A 250 -53.77 18.80 20.07
N VAL A 251 -53.89 20.13 19.91
CA VAL A 251 -54.78 20.98 20.70
C VAL A 251 -56.23 20.53 20.55
N ASP A 252 -56.66 20.27 19.32
CA ASP A 252 -58.00 19.80 19.00
C ASP A 252 -58.23 18.39 19.56
N GLU A 253 -57.28 17.47 19.39
CA GLU A 253 -57.39 16.10 19.89
C GLU A 253 -57.48 16.02 21.42
N LYS A 254 -56.77 16.91 22.12
CA LYS A 254 -56.79 17.00 23.60
C LYS A 254 -57.81 18.00 24.14
N ASN A 255 -58.58 18.66 23.28
CA ASN A 255 -59.56 19.69 23.66
C ASN A 255 -58.96 20.79 24.56
N LEU A 256 -57.77 21.29 24.22
CA LEU A 256 -57.05 22.28 25.01
C LEU A 256 -57.54 23.70 24.67
N VAL A 257 -58.09 24.41 25.67
CA VAL A 257 -58.54 25.81 25.49
C VAL A 257 -57.40 26.80 25.76
N GLU A 258 -56.65 26.58 26.85
CA GLU A 258 -55.45 27.32 27.19
C GLU A 258 -54.27 26.35 27.19
N TYR A 259 -53.26 26.67 26.38
CA TYR A 259 -52.05 25.87 26.25
C TYR A 259 -50.84 26.76 26.00
N GLN A 260 -49.66 26.21 26.27
CA GLN A 260 -48.38 26.79 25.89
C GLN A 260 -47.68 25.89 24.89
N VAL A 261 -46.91 26.49 24.00
CA VAL A 261 -46.03 25.77 23.07
C VAL A 261 -44.61 25.99 23.54
N GLU A 262 -43.88 24.90 23.78
CA GLU A 262 -42.51 24.95 24.28
C GLU A 262 -41.62 24.05 23.43
N GLU A 263 -40.52 24.60 22.93
CA GLU A 263 -39.47 23.80 22.31
C GLU A 263 -38.64 23.16 23.41
N LEU A 264 -38.61 21.82 23.41
CA LEU A 264 -37.86 21.04 24.37
C LEU A 264 -36.37 21.12 24.03
N LYS A 265 -35.56 21.41 25.03
CA LYS A 265 -34.12 21.55 24.90
C LYS A 265 -33.47 20.73 25.99
N VAL A 266 -32.43 19.99 25.62
CA VAL A 266 -31.61 19.29 26.61
C VAL A 266 -31.04 20.35 27.54
N ARG A 267 -31.32 20.21 28.84
CA ARG A 267 -30.68 21.04 29.85
C ARG A 267 -29.19 20.76 29.77
N GLU A 268 -28.40 21.77 29.44
CA GLU A 268 -26.95 21.71 29.59
C GLU A 268 -26.67 21.46 31.08
N GLU A 269 -26.40 20.20 31.45
CA GLU A 269 -25.68 19.95 32.67
C GLU A 269 -24.33 20.63 32.52
N ASN A 270 -23.98 21.52 33.44
CA ASN A 270 -22.67 22.16 33.50
C ASN A 270 -21.60 21.07 33.55
N SER A 271 -21.10 20.67 32.38
CA SER A 271 -20.05 19.67 32.18
C SER A 271 -18.68 20.29 32.47
N SER A 272 -18.55 21.02 33.58
CA SER A 272 -17.35 21.76 33.96
C SER A 272 -16.56 21.13 35.10
N LEU A 273 -16.87 19.90 35.52
CA LEU A 273 -16.20 19.25 36.67
C LEU A 273 -15.57 17.87 36.40
N LEU A 274 -15.56 17.37 35.16
CA LEU A 274 -14.88 16.09 34.82
C LEU A 274 -13.76 16.21 33.76
N ALA A 275 -13.41 17.42 33.32
CA ALA A 275 -12.36 17.65 32.33
C ALA A 275 -10.91 17.66 32.90
N TYR A 276 -10.69 16.97 34.02
CA TYR A 276 -9.36 16.82 34.63
C TYR A 276 -9.12 15.35 35.04
N SER A 277 -9.23 14.44 34.08
CA SER A 277 -8.37 13.26 34.08
C SER A 277 -7.51 13.32 32.83
N GLY A 278 -6.24 13.70 32.99
CA GLY A 278 -5.24 13.44 31.96
C GLY A 278 -5.19 11.93 31.75
N ASN A 279 -5.78 11.47 30.66
CA ASN A 279 -5.62 10.14 30.12
C ASN A 279 -5.85 10.26 28.63
N MET A 280 -4.88 9.80 27.87
CA MET A 280 -4.90 9.68 26.42
C MET A 280 -6.21 9.02 25.99
N SER A 281 -7.20 9.84 25.61
CA SER A 281 -8.50 9.36 25.19
C SER A 281 -8.36 8.87 23.75
N ILE A 282 -7.91 7.63 23.59
CA ILE A 282 -7.97 6.95 22.31
C ILE A 282 -9.47 6.83 21.98
N GLN A 283 -9.93 7.62 21.02
CA GLN A 283 -11.26 7.43 20.47
C GLN A 283 -11.29 6.03 19.85
N TRP A 284 -12.32 5.23 20.17
CA TRP A 284 -12.49 3.87 19.63
C TRP A 284 -12.36 3.80 18.10
N LYS A 285 -12.69 4.90 17.41
CA LYS A 285 -12.55 5.06 15.95
C LYS A 285 -11.09 5.05 15.45
N ASN A 286 -10.10 5.25 16.33
CA ASN A 286 -8.69 5.37 16.00
C ASN A 286 -7.85 4.14 16.40
N ILE A 287 -8.47 3.05 16.88
CA ILE A 287 -7.74 1.84 17.24
C ILE A 287 -7.33 1.12 15.95
N THR A 288 -6.02 0.94 15.74
CA THR A 288 -5.42 0.19 14.62
C THR A 288 -4.53 -0.95 15.16
N LEU A 289 -4.11 -1.89 14.29
CA LEU A 289 -3.14 -2.92 14.70
C LEU A 289 -1.82 -2.30 15.18
N LYS A 290 -1.34 -1.25 14.51
CA LYS A 290 -0.19 -0.45 14.96
C LYS A 290 -0.40 0.07 16.38
N THR A 291 -1.52 0.74 16.64
CA THR A 291 -1.86 1.26 17.98
C THR A 291 -1.91 0.15 19.03
N LEU A 292 -2.50 -1.00 18.71
CA LEU A 292 -2.54 -2.15 19.62
C LEU A 292 -1.14 -2.70 19.91
N SER A 293 -0.29 -2.84 18.88
CA SER A 293 1.09 -3.34 19.01
C SER A 293 1.98 -2.42 19.82
N GLU A 294 1.77 -1.10 19.74
CA GLU A 294 2.49 -0.09 20.53
C GLU A 294 2.06 -0.12 22.00
N LEU A 295 0.77 -0.36 22.27
CA LEU A 295 0.24 -0.44 23.63
C LEU A 295 0.63 -1.75 24.33
N HIS A 296 0.47 -2.87 23.62
CA HIS A 296 0.79 -4.21 24.11
C HIS A 296 1.43 -5.04 22.98
N PRO A 297 2.77 -5.03 22.84
CA PRO A 297 3.44 -5.79 21.80
C PRO A 297 3.23 -7.31 21.98
N PRO A 298 3.46 -8.13 20.92
CA PRO A 298 3.36 -9.58 21.02
C PRO A 298 4.18 -10.16 22.20
N PRO A 299 3.70 -11.22 22.89
CA PRO A 299 2.48 -11.99 22.62
C PRO A 299 1.24 -11.38 23.31
N SER A 300 0.36 -10.74 22.54
CA SER A 300 -0.88 -10.15 23.02
C SER A 300 -2.09 -10.72 22.28
N ILE A 301 -3.23 -10.86 22.97
CA ILE A 301 -4.50 -11.36 22.42
C ILE A 301 -5.61 -10.38 22.83
N TYR A 302 -6.44 -9.98 21.88
CA TYR A 302 -7.47 -8.96 22.08
C TYR A 302 -8.89 -9.48 21.78
N TYR A 303 -9.83 -9.21 22.68
CA TYR A 303 -11.26 -9.34 22.41
C TYR A 303 -11.84 -8.04 21.84
N ILE A 304 -11.47 -7.72 20.61
CA ILE A 304 -11.93 -6.53 19.90
C ILE A 304 -12.38 -6.86 18.48
N TYR A 305 -13.35 -6.12 17.96
CA TYR A 305 -13.65 -6.07 16.52
C TYR A 305 -13.04 -4.79 15.97
N LEU A 306 -12.25 -4.92 14.92
CA LEU A 306 -11.65 -3.79 14.23
C LEU A 306 -12.19 -3.76 12.80
N PRO A 307 -12.73 -2.63 12.32
CA PRO A 307 -13.24 -2.56 10.96
C PRO A 307 -12.07 -2.68 9.96
N PRO A 308 -12.28 -3.21 8.75
CA PRO A 308 -11.20 -3.42 7.79
C PRO A 308 -10.37 -2.17 7.47
N GLN A 309 -10.96 -0.98 7.53
CA GLN A 309 -10.30 0.29 7.30
C GLN A 309 -9.18 0.58 8.32
N ALA A 310 -9.33 0.08 9.55
CA ALA A 310 -8.33 0.20 10.61
C ALA A 310 -7.08 -0.66 10.33
N ILE A 311 -7.17 -1.62 9.41
CA ILE A 311 -6.05 -2.46 8.97
C ILE A 311 -5.29 -1.76 7.84
N THR A 312 -5.99 -1.22 6.83
CA THR A 312 -5.35 -0.53 5.69
C THR A 312 -4.52 0.69 6.09
N GLN A 313 -4.78 1.27 7.26
CA GLN A 313 -4.00 2.37 7.85
C GLN A 313 -2.86 1.88 8.76
N SER A 314 -2.84 0.59 9.13
CA SER A 314 -1.72 -0.01 9.84
C SER A 314 -0.61 -0.25 8.84
N GLU A 315 0.21 0.78 8.65
CA GLU A 315 1.41 0.79 7.82
C GLU A 315 2.15 -0.53 7.92
N ALA A 316 2.62 -0.99 6.75
CA ALA A 316 3.62 -2.03 6.61
C ALA A 316 4.70 -1.81 7.67
N LEU A 317 4.75 -2.68 8.69
CA LEU A 317 5.95 -2.86 9.47
C LEU A 317 7.03 -3.19 8.44
N ASP A 318 7.91 -2.23 8.20
CA ASP A 318 9.11 -2.38 7.37
C ASP A 318 9.62 -3.79 7.58
N GLN A 319 9.64 -4.58 6.50
CA GLN A 319 10.55 -5.71 6.48
C GLN A 319 11.91 -5.09 6.80
N LEU A 320 12.61 -5.66 7.76
CA LEU A 320 14.05 -5.45 7.86
C LEU A 320 14.57 -5.77 6.46
N ASP A 321 14.86 -4.72 5.68
CA ASP A 321 15.71 -4.79 4.51
C ASP A 321 17.07 -5.22 5.04
N GLU A 322 17.19 -6.52 5.33
CA GLU A 322 18.46 -7.15 5.55
C GLU A 322 19.14 -7.15 4.18
N ASN A 323 19.82 -6.04 3.90
CA ASN A 323 20.86 -5.89 2.90
C ASN A 323 22.01 -6.85 3.23
N VAL A 324 21.73 -8.16 3.17
CA VAL A 324 22.75 -9.19 3.11
C VAL A 324 23.22 -9.20 1.67
N SER A 325 24.50 -8.90 1.48
CA SER A 325 25.18 -9.11 0.21
C SER A 325 25.08 -10.59 -0.17
N LEU A 326 24.11 -10.92 -1.02
CA LEU A 326 23.86 -12.28 -1.47
C LEU A 326 25.03 -12.72 -2.38
N PRO A 327 25.59 -13.92 -2.17
CA PRO A 327 26.73 -14.39 -2.95
C PRO A 327 26.34 -14.54 -4.42
N SER A 328 26.92 -13.70 -5.27
CA SER A 328 26.87 -13.80 -6.73
C SER A 328 27.83 -14.88 -7.21
N GLY A 329 27.43 -16.14 -7.02
CA GLY A 329 28.13 -17.32 -7.53
C GLY A 329 27.53 -17.87 -8.83
N GLY A 330 28.23 -18.80 -9.49
CA GLY A 330 27.78 -19.55 -10.68
C GLY A 330 26.77 -20.66 -10.34
N GLY A 331 25.75 -20.36 -9.54
CA GLY A 331 24.66 -21.28 -9.19
C GLY A 331 23.90 -21.88 -10.38
N ASN A 332 23.61 -23.18 -10.32
CA ASN A 332 22.78 -23.89 -11.30
C ASN A 332 21.27 -23.75 -11.02
N VAL A 333 20.89 -23.22 -9.85
CA VAL A 333 19.52 -22.90 -9.47
C VAL A 333 19.40 -21.39 -9.34
N LEU A 334 18.55 -20.77 -10.15
CA LEU A 334 18.35 -19.32 -10.16
C LEU A 334 17.06 -18.97 -9.42
N ILE A 335 17.12 -17.95 -8.57
CA ILE A 335 15.95 -17.34 -7.93
C ILE A 335 15.76 -15.97 -8.56
N ASP A 336 14.57 -15.75 -9.10
CA ASP A 336 14.20 -14.48 -9.68
C ASP A 336 13.82 -13.47 -8.59
N LEU A 337 14.55 -12.36 -8.55
CA LEU A 337 14.19 -11.15 -7.79
C LEU A 337 13.88 -9.95 -8.71
N SER A 338 14.10 -10.10 -10.03
CA SER A 338 13.96 -9.02 -11.01
C SER A 338 12.52 -8.54 -11.18
N HIS A 339 11.53 -9.36 -10.83
CA HIS A 339 10.10 -9.00 -10.85
C HIS A 339 9.53 -8.72 -9.46
N GLY A 340 10.36 -8.12 -8.58
CA GLY A 340 9.95 -7.67 -7.26
C GLY A 340 9.55 -8.80 -6.30
N ASN A 341 10.09 -10.00 -6.50
CA ASN A 341 9.84 -11.16 -5.63
C ASN A 341 10.43 -10.83 -4.25
N ARG A 342 9.64 -10.99 -3.18
CA ARG A 342 10.03 -10.59 -1.81
C ARG A 342 10.66 -11.71 -0.98
N VAL A 343 11.21 -12.73 -1.62
CA VAL A 343 11.85 -13.86 -0.95
C VAL A 343 13.31 -13.56 -0.60
N SER A 344 13.74 -14.07 0.55
CA SER A 344 15.10 -13.87 1.08
C SER A 344 15.85 -15.19 1.26
N TRP A 345 17.12 -15.11 1.65
CA TRP A 345 17.88 -16.28 2.06
C TRP A 345 17.26 -16.99 3.27
N TRP A 346 16.70 -16.21 4.21
CA TRP A 346 16.00 -16.73 5.38
C TRP A 346 14.76 -17.55 4.99
N THR A 347 13.94 -17.00 4.09
CA THR A 347 12.72 -17.64 3.58
C THR A 347 13.00 -19.00 2.93
N LEU A 348 14.15 -19.13 2.27
CA LEU A 348 14.50 -20.32 1.49
C LEU A 348 15.63 -21.14 2.12
N ASP A 349 16.02 -20.86 3.37
CA ASP A 349 17.21 -21.43 4.01
C ASP A 349 17.20 -22.97 3.99
N ILE A 350 16.08 -23.58 4.37
CA ILE A 350 15.94 -25.04 4.37
C ILE A 350 16.08 -25.60 2.96
N LEU A 351 15.40 -25.01 1.97
CA LEU A 351 15.49 -25.46 0.58
C LEU A 351 16.93 -25.35 0.05
N ILE A 352 17.59 -24.22 0.30
CA ILE A 352 18.97 -23.93 -0.12
C ILE A 352 19.94 -24.90 0.56
N SER A 353 19.78 -25.13 1.86
CA SER A 353 20.61 -26.05 2.64
C SER A 353 20.50 -27.49 2.14
N GLU A 354 19.29 -27.95 1.80
CA GLU A 354 19.07 -29.28 1.23
C GLU A 354 19.60 -29.44 -0.21
N LEU A 355 19.56 -28.37 -1.01
CA LEU A 355 20.18 -28.32 -2.33
C LEU A 355 21.72 -28.36 -2.21
N ALA A 356 22.29 -27.63 -1.26
CA ALA A 356 23.72 -27.61 -1.01
C ALA A 356 24.26 -29.00 -0.63
N LYS A 357 23.51 -29.77 0.17
CA LYS A 357 23.83 -31.19 0.48
C LYS A 357 23.92 -32.08 -0.76
N ARG A 358 23.29 -31.68 -1.88
CA ARG A 358 23.30 -32.37 -3.17
C ARG A 358 24.19 -31.66 -4.21
N ASN A 359 25.15 -30.85 -3.77
CA ASN A 359 26.08 -30.08 -4.62
C ASN A 359 25.39 -29.14 -5.62
N ARG A 360 24.17 -28.66 -5.29
CA ARG A 360 23.48 -27.65 -6.08
C ARG A 360 23.66 -26.29 -5.43
N THR A 361 24.08 -25.31 -6.23
CA THR A 361 24.35 -23.94 -5.82
C THR A 361 23.22 -23.03 -6.30
N VAL A 362 22.83 -22.09 -5.43
CA VAL A 362 21.69 -21.18 -5.65
C VAL A 362 22.20 -19.76 -5.88
N SER A 363 21.53 -18.99 -6.74
CA SER A 363 21.85 -17.58 -7.01
C SER A 363 20.60 -16.74 -7.11
N PHE A 364 20.56 -15.63 -6.37
CA PHE A 364 19.48 -14.64 -6.42
C PHE A 364 19.83 -13.56 -7.45
N ILE A 365 18.92 -13.29 -8.39
CA ILE A 365 19.18 -12.39 -9.52
C ILE A 365 18.13 -11.28 -9.54
N SER A 366 18.57 -10.03 -9.33
CA SER A 366 17.69 -8.86 -9.24
C SER A 366 17.52 -8.09 -10.55
N GLN A 367 18.24 -8.45 -11.61
CA GLN A 367 18.14 -7.81 -12.93
C GLN A 367 17.80 -8.84 -14.00
N TRP A 368 16.78 -8.56 -14.81
CA TRP A 368 16.28 -9.48 -15.83
C TRP A 368 17.37 -9.87 -16.83
N GLU A 369 18.19 -8.93 -17.27
CA GLU A 369 19.25 -9.18 -18.27
C GLU A 369 20.26 -10.21 -17.76
N THR A 370 20.57 -10.18 -16.46
CA THR A 370 21.45 -11.17 -15.83
C THR A 370 20.75 -12.52 -15.69
N LEU A 371 19.44 -12.51 -15.41
CA LEU A 371 18.65 -13.74 -15.30
C LEU A 371 18.59 -14.45 -16.66
N ASP A 372 18.23 -13.71 -17.71
CA ASP A 372 18.13 -14.19 -19.10
C ASP A 372 19.43 -14.83 -19.58
N ALA A 373 20.57 -14.13 -19.39
CA ALA A 373 21.89 -14.62 -19.77
C ALA A 373 22.30 -15.90 -19.02
N ARG A 374 21.77 -16.13 -17.82
CA ARG A 374 22.10 -17.29 -17.00
C ARG A 374 21.15 -18.47 -17.18
N LEU A 375 19.95 -18.25 -17.73
CA LEU A 375 18.97 -19.32 -17.96
C LEU A 375 19.53 -20.44 -18.86
N ASP A 376 20.45 -20.13 -19.78
CA ASP A 376 21.06 -21.13 -20.67
C ASP A 376 21.91 -22.18 -19.95
N ASN A 377 22.47 -21.84 -18.77
CA ASN A 377 23.31 -22.74 -17.98
C ASN A 377 22.64 -23.16 -16.67
N ALA A 378 21.37 -22.78 -16.47
CA ALA A 378 20.61 -23.13 -15.28
C ALA A 378 19.98 -24.51 -15.44
N SER A 379 19.89 -25.24 -14.33
CA SER A 379 19.04 -26.43 -14.19
C SER A 379 17.64 -26.06 -13.71
N CYS A 380 17.51 -25.01 -12.91
CA CYS A 380 16.25 -24.63 -12.28
C CYS A 380 16.08 -23.11 -12.22
N LEU A 381 14.83 -22.65 -12.42
CA LEU A 381 14.38 -21.29 -12.13
C LEU A 381 13.29 -21.35 -11.06
N ILE A 382 13.44 -20.55 -10.01
CA ILE A 382 12.45 -20.36 -8.94
C ILE A 382 11.88 -18.94 -9.08
N VAL A 383 10.56 -18.86 -9.20
CA VAL A 383 9.78 -17.62 -9.16
C VAL A 383 8.83 -17.72 -7.96
N ALA A 384 8.91 -16.75 -7.04
CA ALA A 384 8.24 -16.85 -5.75
C ALA A 384 7.54 -15.54 -5.39
N SER A 385 6.20 -15.54 -5.54
CA SER A 385 5.32 -14.39 -5.30
C SER A 385 5.86 -13.10 -5.95
N PRO A 386 6.05 -13.08 -7.28
CA PRO A 386 6.47 -11.86 -7.99
C PRO A 386 5.45 -10.75 -7.72
N THR A 387 5.94 -9.51 -7.62
CA THR A 387 5.06 -8.34 -7.42
C THR A 387 4.94 -7.49 -8.69
N GLU A 388 5.71 -7.82 -9.73
CA GLU A 388 5.67 -7.18 -11.04
C GLU A 388 5.39 -8.21 -12.15
N THR A 389 4.74 -7.77 -13.23
CA THR A 389 4.34 -8.65 -14.34
C THR A 389 5.50 -8.92 -15.29
N TYR A 390 5.67 -10.18 -15.67
CA TYR A 390 6.51 -10.58 -16.80
C TYR A 390 5.92 -10.12 -18.13
N SER A 391 6.77 -9.55 -18.99
CA SER A 391 6.43 -9.24 -20.37
C SER A 391 6.28 -10.52 -21.22
N MET A 392 5.72 -10.37 -22.41
CA MET A 392 5.56 -11.49 -23.34
C MET A 392 6.90 -12.12 -23.72
N LYS A 393 7.94 -11.30 -23.99
CA LYS A 393 9.29 -11.79 -24.36
C LYS A 393 9.95 -12.55 -23.21
N GLU A 394 9.81 -12.05 -21.98
CA GLU A 394 10.35 -12.68 -20.78
C GLU A 394 9.68 -14.04 -20.53
N SER A 395 8.36 -14.07 -20.66
CA SER A 395 7.60 -15.31 -20.49
C SER A 395 7.91 -16.36 -21.56
N GLU A 396 8.09 -15.94 -22.81
CA GLU A 396 8.55 -16.83 -23.91
C GLU A 396 9.96 -17.35 -23.66
N ARG A 397 10.85 -16.52 -23.10
CA ARG A 397 12.19 -16.93 -22.73
C ARG A 397 12.20 -18.02 -21.65
N ILE A 398 11.39 -17.86 -20.61
CA ILE A 398 11.23 -18.84 -19.54
C ILE A 398 10.55 -20.11 -20.08
N MET A 399 9.55 -19.99 -20.96
CA MET A 399 8.93 -21.15 -21.61
C MET A 399 9.96 -21.98 -22.37
N ARG A 400 10.82 -21.33 -23.18
CA ARG A 400 11.90 -22.01 -23.90
C ARG A 400 12.88 -22.70 -22.96
N PHE A 401 13.25 -22.05 -21.84
CA PHE A 401 14.10 -22.67 -20.81
C PHE A 401 13.50 -24.00 -20.30
N VAL A 402 12.19 -24.02 -20.02
CA VAL A 402 11.50 -25.26 -19.62
C VAL A 402 11.46 -26.27 -20.77
N GLU A 403 11.12 -25.86 -21.99
CA GLU A 403 11.03 -26.77 -23.13
C GLU A 403 12.38 -27.45 -23.46
N GLU A 404 13.49 -26.76 -23.19
CA GLU A 404 14.87 -27.25 -23.35
C GLU A 404 15.34 -28.21 -22.23
N GLY A 405 14.51 -28.48 -21.22
CA GLY A 405 14.83 -29.41 -20.13
C GLY A 405 14.92 -28.78 -18.73
N GLY A 406 14.75 -27.45 -18.64
CA GLY A 406 14.79 -26.74 -17.37
C GLY A 406 13.64 -27.08 -16.43
N PHE A 407 13.89 -26.94 -15.12
CA PHE A 407 12.87 -27.04 -14.08
C PHE A 407 12.38 -25.66 -13.66
N LEU A 408 11.08 -25.39 -13.81
CA LEU A 408 10.45 -24.16 -13.34
C LEU A 408 9.65 -24.44 -12.06
N LEU A 409 10.00 -23.73 -11.00
CA LEU A 409 9.33 -23.79 -9.72
C LEU A 409 8.60 -22.46 -9.47
N LEU A 410 7.27 -22.53 -9.36
CA LEU A 410 6.42 -21.38 -9.08
C LEU A 410 5.86 -21.48 -7.66
N PHE A 411 6.21 -20.53 -6.80
CA PHE A 411 5.52 -20.33 -5.54
C PHE A 411 4.64 -19.10 -5.63
N PHE A 412 3.44 -19.17 -5.07
CA PHE A 412 2.64 -17.99 -4.83
C PHE A 412 1.90 -18.12 -3.53
N ASP A 413 2.13 -17.15 -2.66
CA ASP A 413 1.54 -17.05 -1.35
C ASP A 413 0.77 -15.72 -1.25
N PRO A 414 -0.55 -15.74 -1.00
CA PRO A 414 -1.37 -14.54 -0.92
C PRO A 414 -1.15 -13.71 0.35
N ALA A 415 -0.30 -14.15 1.30
CA ALA A 415 -0.01 -13.37 2.49
C ALA A 415 0.64 -12.02 2.17
N TRP A 416 0.28 -11.00 2.96
CA TRP A 416 0.73 -9.63 2.81
C TRP A 416 2.26 -9.51 2.79
N GLU A 417 2.95 -10.34 3.57
CA GLU A 417 4.39 -10.41 3.68
C GLU A 417 5.09 -10.67 2.33
N TYR A 418 4.45 -11.43 1.43
CA TYR A 418 5.02 -11.80 0.14
C TYR A 418 4.56 -10.89 -1.01
N ILE A 419 3.30 -10.45 -1.00
CA ILE A 419 2.78 -9.62 -2.12
C ILE A 419 3.03 -8.12 -1.95
N GLY A 420 3.09 -7.62 -0.70
CA GLY A 420 3.30 -6.22 -0.38
C GLY A 420 2.37 -5.21 -1.09
N THR A 421 2.72 -3.93 -0.95
CA THR A 421 1.98 -2.82 -1.57
C THR A 421 2.07 -2.85 -3.10
N SER A 422 3.22 -3.24 -3.66
CA SER A 422 3.43 -3.30 -5.11
C SER A 422 2.52 -4.36 -5.77
N GLY A 423 2.46 -5.57 -5.19
CA GLY A 423 1.57 -6.63 -5.69
C GLY A 423 0.10 -6.26 -5.56
N LEU A 424 -0.27 -5.50 -4.53
CA LEU A 424 -1.62 -4.95 -4.40
C LEU A 424 -2.00 -4.00 -5.56
N LEU A 425 -1.11 -3.09 -5.93
CA LEU A 425 -1.33 -2.11 -7.00
C LEU A 425 -1.38 -2.76 -8.39
N GLN A 426 -0.58 -3.80 -8.63
CA GLN A 426 -0.58 -4.57 -9.87
C GLN A 426 -1.74 -5.60 -9.95
N GLY A 427 -2.50 -5.75 -8.86
CA GLY A 427 -3.50 -6.78 -8.68
C GLY A 427 -2.87 -8.08 -8.18
N ILE A 428 -3.24 -8.50 -6.97
CA ILE A 428 -2.65 -9.58 -6.14
C ILE A 428 -2.11 -10.79 -6.93
N ILE A 429 -2.83 -11.27 -7.94
CA ILE A 429 -2.47 -12.48 -8.72
C ILE A 429 -1.94 -12.17 -10.13
N THR A 430 -2.01 -10.93 -10.59
CA THR A 430 -1.62 -10.54 -11.95
C THR A 430 -0.15 -10.83 -12.23
N PRO A 431 0.81 -10.49 -11.33
CA PRO A 431 2.23 -10.77 -11.55
C PRO A 431 2.53 -12.25 -11.80
N ILE A 432 2.10 -13.15 -10.91
CA ILE A 432 2.38 -14.58 -11.07
C ILE A 432 1.64 -15.16 -12.29
N ASN A 433 0.43 -14.69 -12.56
CA ASN A 433 -0.38 -15.19 -13.68
C ASN A 433 0.05 -14.64 -15.03
N SER A 434 0.85 -13.57 -15.10
CA SER A 434 1.45 -13.13 -16.36
C SER A 434 2.43 -14.16 -16.92
N LEU A 435 3.06 -14.96 -16.03
CA LEU A 435 3.92 -16.08 -16.38
C LEU A 435 3.17 -17.43 -16.37
N SER A 436 2.48 -17.77 -15.28
CA SER A 436 1.93 -19.13 -15.07
C SER A 436 0.88 -19.54 -16.13
N THR A 437 0.12 -18.57 -16.67
CA THR A 437 -0.89 -18.83 -17.70
C THR A 437 -0.30 -19.33 -19.01
N ARG A 438 0.99 -19.05 -19.28
CA ARG A 438 1.73 -19.61 -20.42
C ARG A 438 1.91 -21.13 -20.33
N PHE A 439 1.81 -21.68 -19.13
CA PHE A 439 1.87 -23.11 -18.86
C PHE A 439 0.47 -23.72 -18.63
N GLY A 440 -0.60 -22.97 -18.85
CA GLY A 440 -1.98 -23.44 -18.60
C GLY A 440 -2.35 -23.48 -17.11
N LEU A 441 -1.63 -22.71 -16.29
CA LEU A 441 -1.85 -22.58 -14.84
C LEU A 441 -2.43 -21.21 -14.51
N SER A 442 -3.27 -21.13 -13.48
CA SER A 442 -3.71 -19.84 -12.95
C SER A 442 -3.89 -19.93 -11.45
N PHE A 443 -3.08 -19.17 -10.72
CA PHE A 443 -3.22 -18.99 -9.27
C PHE A 443 -4.48 -18.19 -8.98
N ALA A 444 -5.25 -18.67 -8.02
CA ALA A 444 -6.50 -18.05 -7.65
C ALA A 444 -6.31 -16.86 -6.72
N LYS A 445 -7.29 -15.95 -6.75
CA LYS A 445 -7.33 -14.81 -5.84
C LYS A 445 -7.77 -15.27 -4.45
N GLY A 446 -7.16 -14.70 -3.43
CA GLY A 446 -7.49 -14.96 -2.03
C GLY A 446 -6.79 -16.20 -1.49
N TYR A 447 -7.23 -16.64 -0.32
CA TYR A 447 -6.64 -17.74 0.44
C TYR A 447 -7.68 -18.85 0.67
N LEU A 448 -7.18 -20.02 1.02
CA LEU A 448 -7.97 -21.18 1.42
C LEU A 448 -8.10 -21.21 2.94
N TYR A 449 -9.24 -21.68 3.43
CA TYR A 449 -9.45 -21.91 4.85
C TYR A 449 -10.39 -23.09 5.09
N ASN A 450 -10.27 -23.73 6.23
CA ASN A 450 -11.15 -24.81 6.66
C ASN A 450 -11.57 -24.59 8.11
N GLU A 451 -12.87 -24.54 8.38
CA GLU A 451 -13.41 -24.31 9.73
C GLU A 451 -13.50 -25.60 10.57
N ALA A 452 -13.47 -26.78 9.95
CA ALA A 452 -13.59 -28.07 10.61
C ALA A 452 -12.24 -28.76 10.84
N GLU A 453 -11.42 -28.87 9.79
CA GLU A 453 -10.12 -29.56 9.83
C GLU A 453 -8.97 -28.62 9.47
N HIS A 454 -8.31 -28.06 10.48
CA HIS A 454 -7.21 -27.11 10.32
C HIS A 454 -6.15 -27.25 11.43
N PHE A 455 -4.94 -26.76 11.17
CA PHE A 455 -3.85 -26.74 12.14
C PHE A 455 -3.88 -25.45 12.98
N GLY A 456 -4.44 -25.52 14.18
CA GLY A 456 -4.50 -24.38 15.10
C GLY A 456 -5.60 -23.38 14.74
N ILE A 457 -5.44 -22.62 13.65
CA ILE A 457 -6.45 -21.65 13.16
C ILE A 457 -6.99 -22.04 11.78
N TYR A 458 -8.19 -21.56 11.46
CA TYR A 458 -8.95 -21.89 10.26
C TYR A 458 -8.20 -21.73 8.91
N ARG A 459 -7.20 -20.83 8.81
CA ARG A 459 -6.43 -20.60 7.57
C ARG A 459 -5.39 -21.68 7.28
N ASN A 460 -4.93 -22.38 8.32
CA ASN A 460 -3.87 -23.37 8.20
C ASN A 460 -4.49 -24.71 7.79
N ILE A 461 -4.55 -24.98 6.49
CA ILE A 461 -5.26 -26.11 5.92
C ILE A 461 -4.39 -27.37 5.89
N TYR A 462 -5.01 -28.52 6.14
CA TYR A 462 -4.41 -29.82 5.83
C TYR A 462 -4.61 -30.16 4.34
N VAL A 463 -3.58 -30.73 3.73
CA VAL A 463 -3.62 -31.31 2.39
C VAL A 463 -3.25 -32.78 2.52
N ARG A 464 -4.20 -33.66 2.16
CA ARG A 464 -4.08 -35.13 2.37
C ARG A 464 -4.44 -35.95 1.14
N ASN A 465 -5.00 -35.31 0.11
CA ASN A 465 -5.32 -35.99 -1.13
C ASN A 465 -4.16 -35.80 -2.09
N PHE A 466 -3.46 -36.88 -2.41
CA PHE A 466 -2.27 -36.87 -3.25
C PHE A 466 -2.42 -37.81 -4.44
N ALA A 467 -2.04 -37.33 -5.62
CA ALA A 467 -1.77 -38.21 -6.76
C ALA A 467 -0.36 -38.80 -6.63
N ASP A 468 -0.10 -39.91 -7.30
CA ASP A 468 1.26 -40.44 -7.37
C ASP A 468 2.15 -39.55 -8.26
N SER A 469 3.17 -38.94 -7.65
CA SER A 469 4.13 -38.08 -8.35
C SER A 469 5.47 -38.05 -7.61
N PRO A 470 6.57 -37.65 -8.28
CA PRO A 470 7.86 -37.48 -7.61
C PRO A 470 7.82 -36.51 -6.41
N LEU A 471 6.93 -35.51 -6.42
CA LEU A 471 6.78 -34.56 -5.32
C LEU A 471 5.99 -35.13 -4.13
N THR A 472 4.96 -35.90 -4.42
CA THR A 472 3.95 -36.33 -3.43
C THR A 472 4.12 -37.76 -2.94
N ARG A 473 5.17 -38.46 -3.40
CA ARG A 473 5.48 -39.83 -2.98
C ARG A 473 5.65 -39.93 -1.46
N ASN A 474 4.99 -40.94 -0.88
CA ASN A 474 5.04 -41.25 0.54
C ASN A 474 4.63 -40.07 1.46
N LEU A 475 3.77 -39.14 1.02
CA LEU A 475 3.19 -38.12 1.91
C LEU A 475 1.87 -38.64 2.48
N ASP A 476 1.69 -38.53 3.78
CA ASP A 476 0.44 -38.86 4.47
C ASP A 476 -0.41 -37.58 4.68
N SER A 477 0.23 -36.49 5.12
CA SER A 477 -0.43 -35.20 5.34
C SER A 477 0.60 -34.07 5.29
N ILE A 478 0.22 -32.92 4.73
CA ILE A 478 1.02 -31.68 4.80
C ILE A 478 0.13 -30.53 5.28
N VAL A 479 0.73 -29.44 5.76
CA VAL A 479 0.01 -28.24 6.23
C VAL A 479 0.51 -27.01 5.50
N PHE A 480 -0.43 -26.24 4.96
CA PHE A 480 -0.19 -24.92 4.38
C PHE A 480 -0.89 -23.84 5.21
N PHE A 481 -0.26 -22.67 5.38
CA PHE A 481 -0.63 -21.69 6.41
C PHE A 481 -1.41 -20.50 5.83
N THR A 482 -0.99 -20.03 4.66
CA THR A 482 -1.67 -18.96 3.91
C THR A 482 -1.98 -19.37 2.47
N ALA A 483 -2.08 -20.66 2.22
CA ALA A 483 -2.30 -21.24 0.89
C ALA A 483 -3.41 -20.58 0.05
N THR A 484 -3.19 -20.55 -1.27
CA THR A 484 -4.22 -20.43 -2.30
C THR A 484 -4.32 -21.70 -3.15
N HIS A 485 -5.26 -21.71 -4.10
CA HIS A 485 -5.41 -22.81 -5.05
C HIS A 485 -4.94 -22.44 -6.45
N ILE A 486 -4.61 -23.47 -7.22
CA ILE A 486 -4.12 -23.35 -8.59
C ILE A 486 -5.11 -24.03 -9.52
N ARG A 487 -5.58 -23.29 -10.53
CA ARG A 487 -6.48 -23.78 -11.56
C ARG A 487 -5.66 -24.38 -12.70
N SER A 488 -6.00 -25.61 -13.08
CA SER A 488 -5.38 -26.34 -14.19
C SER A 488 -6.34 -27.38 -14.77
N MET A 489 -6.10 -27.85 -15.99
CA MET A 489 -6.84 -28.95 -16.60
C MET A 489 -6.27 -30.31 -16.15
N GLY A 490 -6.58 -30.73 -14.93
CA GLY A 490 -6.23 -32.07 -14.43
C GLY A 490 -4.76 -32.29 -14.08
N MET A 491 -4.00 -31.21 -13.84
CA MET A 491 -2.55 -31.28 -13.55
C MET A 491 -2.23 -31.23 -12.04
N GLY A 492 -3.26 -31.19 -11.19
CA GLY A 492 -3.06 -31.23 -9.74
C GLY A 492 -2.43 -32.54 -9.29
N VAL A 493 -1.59 -32.45 -8.24
CA VAL A 493 -1.02 -33.63 -7.56
C VAL A 493 -1.25 -33.61 -6.06
N ALA A 494 -1.64 -32.47 -5.48
CA ALA A 494 -2.11 -32.38 -4.11
C ALA A 494 -3.32 -31.46 -4.00
N TRP A 495 -4.30 -31.85 -3.20
CA TRP A 495 -5.53 -31.08 -2.99
C TRP A 495 -5.93 -30.97 -1.51
N ALA A 496 -6.46 -29.81 -1.16
CA ALA A 496 -7.13 -29.58 0.11
C ALA A 496 -8.40 -30.42 0.24
N SER A 497 -8.89 -30.62 1.45
CA SER A 497 -10.13 -31.38 1.68
C SER A 497 -11.36 -30.71 1.06
N ASN A 498 -12.42 -31.49 0.75
CA ASN A 498 -13.62 -31.01 0.05
C ASN A 498 -14.42 -29.94 0.81
N ASP A 499 -14.21 -29.82 2.12
CA ASP A 499 -14.80 -28.82 3.01
C ASP A 499 -13.93 -27.57 3.19
N THR A 500 -12.80 -27.50 2.47
CA THR A 500 -11.97 -26.29 2.40
C THR A 500 -12.64 -25.24 1.52
N TYR A 501 -12.72 -24.00 2.01
CA TYR A 501 -13.32 -22.86 1.34
C TYR A 501 -12.26 -21.98 0.68
N SER A 502 -12.63 -21.38 -0.46
CA SER A 502 -11.92 -20.21 -0.99
C SER A 502 -12.53 -18.93 -0.43
N SER A 503 -11.70 -18.04 0.14
CA SER A 503 -12.14 -16.78 0.74
C SER A 503 -12.76 -15.77 -0.24
N VAL A 504 -12.52 -15.96 -1.55
CA VAL A 504 -13.11 -15.11 -2.60
C VAL A 504 -14.31 -15.78 -3.25
N ALA A 505 -14.28 -17.11 -3.43
CA ALA A 505 -15.41 -17.81 -4.05
C ALA A 505 -16.55 -18.10 -3.06
N GLU A 506 -16.29 -18.02 -1.74
CA GLU A 506 -17.22 -18.41 -0.67
C GLU A 506 -17.82 -19.81 -0.90
N LYS A 507 -16.99 -20.72 -1.41
CA LYS A 507 -17.39 -22.07 -1.81
C LYS A 507 -16.41 -23.12 -1.28
N ALA A 508 -16.96 -24.16 -0.67
CA ALA A 508 -16.24 -25.39 -0.33
C ALA A 508 -15.99 -26.24 -1.59
N ASP A 509 -14.75 -26.68 -1.80
CA ASP A 509 -14.40 -27.57 -2.90
C ASP A 509 -13.06 -28.29 -2.64
N ASN A 510 -12.76 -29.26 -3.50
CA ASN A 510 -11.46 -29.93 -3.55
C ASN A 510 -10.45 -29.08 -4.33
N TYR A 511 -9.79 -28.16 -3.65
CA TYR A 511 -8.90 -27.19 -4.28
C TYR A 511 -7.47 -27.74 -4.46
N ALA A 512 -6.94 -27.73 -5.70
CA ALA A 512 -5.57 -28.13 -5.97
C ALA A 512 -4.59 -27.09 -5.42
N THR A 513 -3.64 -27.53 -4.59
CA THR A 513 -2.64 -26.68 -3.94
C THR A 513 -1.23 -26.90 -4.50
N ILE A 514 -0.98 -28.07 -5.09
CA ILE A 514 0.27 -28.39 -5.80
C ILE A 514 -0.05 -28.90 -7.20
N ILE A 515 0.63 -28.34 -8.19
CA ILE A 515 0.61 -28.79 -9.59
C ILE A 515 1.98 -29.37 -9.95
N TRP A 516 1.97 -30.44 -10.75
CA TRP A 516 3.16 -31.01 -11.36
C TRP A 516 2.87 -31.35 -12.82
N MET A 517 3.70 -30.87 -13.74
CA MET A 517 3.52 -31.16 -15.17
C MET A 517 4.85 -31.18 -15.92
N SER A 518 4.92 -32.01 -16.96
CA SER A 518 6.01 -31.97 -17.94
C SER A 518 5.65 -31.03 -19.11
N ARG A 519 6.65 -30.32 -19.63
CA ARG A 519 6.50 -29.41 -20.77
C ARG A 519 7.75 -29.48 -21.65
N GLY A 520 7.60 -30.00 -22.87
CA GLY A 520 8.76 -30.35 -23.70
C GLY A 520 9.61 -31.39 -22.97
N ASN A 521 10.91 -31.11 -22.82
CA ASN A 521 11.82 -31.97 -22.06
C ASN A 521 11.93 -31.58 -20.57
N GLY A 522 11.35 -30.45 -20.16
CA GLY A 522 11.43 -29.96 -18.79
C GLY A 522 10.16 -30.18 -17.98
N THR A 523 10.14 -29.59 -16.79
CA THR A 523 9.10 -29.78 -15.79
C THR A 523 8.72 -28.46 -15.13
N VAL A 524 7.44 -28.29 -14.83
CA VAL A 524 6.89 -27.19 -14.05
C VAL A 524 6.24 -27.75 -12.79
N ALA A 525 6.67 -27.23 -11.64
CA ALA A 525 6.01 -27.44 -10.36
C ALA A 525 5.47 -26.11 -9.85
N ALA A 526 4.24 -26.11 -9.34
CA ALA A 526 3.62 -24.90 -8.81
C ALA A 526 2.96 -25.17 -7.45
N PHE A 527 3.18 -24.28 -6.49
CA PHE A 527 2.71 -24.39 -5.11
C PHE A 527 1.94 -23.13 -4.73
N GLY A 528 0.74 -23.32 -4.20
CA GLY A 528 -0.12 -22.23 -3.71
C GLY A 528 0.25 -21.72 -2.32
N ASP A 529 1.37 -22.14 -1.75
CA ASP A 529 1.87 -21.74 -0.43
C ASP A 529 3.40 -21.66 -0.51
N LEU A 530 4.00 -20.73 0.21
CA LEU A 530 5.45 -20.62 0.33
C LEU A 530 5.93 -20.91 1.76
N THR A 531 5.13 -20.56 2.76
CA THR A 531 5.49 -20.59 4.17
C THR A 531 5.91 -21.97 4.67
N PHE A 532 5.46 -23.07 4.07
CA PHE A 532 5.92 -24.42 4.43
C PHE A 532 7.44 -24.65 4.31
N LEU A 533 8.17 -23.78 3.59
CA LEU A 533 9.63 -23.84 3.48
C LEU A 533 10.37 -23.29 4.71
N GLU A 534 9.70 -22.50 5.54
CA GLU A 534 10.29 -21.76 6.65
C GLU A 534 10.23 -22.56 7.97
N GLU A 535 11.19 -22.34 8.87
CA GLU A 535 11.09 -22.86 10.24
C GLU A 535 10.12 -21.99 11.07
N PRO A 536 9.23 -22.58 11.90
CA PRO A 536 9.11 -24.01 12.19
C PRO A 536 8.15 -24.79 11.26
N TYR A 537 7.51 -24.12 10.31
CA TYR A 537 6.45 -24.67 9.44
C TYR A 537 6.90 -25.87 8.62
N CYS A 538 8.17 -25.93 8.24
CA CYS A 538 8.74 -27.06 7.52
C CYS A 538 8.71 -28.36 8.31
N TYR A 539 8.63 -28.33 9.65
CA TYR A 539 8.57 -29.54 10.49
C TYR A 539 7.15 -29.94 10.90
N VAL A 540 6.12 -29.28 10.35
CA VAL A 540 4.72 -29.64 10.61
C VAL A 540 4.29 -30.72 9.62
N GLU A 541 3.72 -31.81 10.15
CA GLU A 541 3.34 -33.01 9.37
C GLU A 541 4.50 -33.47 8.44
N ASP A 542 4.22 -33.83 7.18
CA ASP A 542 5.24 -34.24 6.20
C ASP A 542 5.83 -33.08 5.38
N ASN A 543 5.69 -31.81 5.81
CA ASN A 543 6.22 -30.66 5.06
C ASN A 543 7.71 -30.81 4.72
N TYR A 544 8.54 -31.26 5.67
CA TYR A 544 9.97 -31.47 5.45
C TYR A 544 10.23 -32.56 4.41
N LYS A 545 9.40 -33.61 4.40
CA LYS A 545 9.49 -34.71 3.44
C LYS A 545 9.11 -34.25 2.03
N LEU A 546 8.11 -33.38 1.92
CA LEU A 546 7.77 -32.69 0.66
C LEU A 546 8.95 -31.86 0.15
N ILE A 547 9.64 -31.12 1.01
CA ILE A 547 10.87 -30.39 0.65
C ILE A 547 11.95 -31.38 0.16
N GLN A 548 12.16 -32.50 0.84
CA GLN A 548 13.12 -33.53 0.42
C GLN A 548 12.79 -34.12 -0.95
N ASN A 549 11.51 -34.38 -1.23
CA ASN A 549 11.04 -34.84 -2.54
C ASN A 549 11.32 -33.80 -3.63
N LEU A 550 10.96 -32.53 -3.38
CA LEU A 550 11.21 -31.41 -4.28
C LEU A 550 12.71 -31.25 -4.60
N VAL A 551 13.55 -31.26 -3.56
CA VAL A 551 15.01 -31.12 -3.73
C VAL A 551 15.61 -32.31 -4.48
N SER A 552 15.10 -33.52 -4.25
CA SER A 552 15.56 -34.71 -4.98
C SER A 552 15.28 -34.58 -6.48
N VAL A 553 14.07 -34.13 -6.85
CA VAL A 553 13.72 -33.82 -8.23
C VAL A 553 14.62 -32.74 -8.82
N MET A 554 14.79 -31.60 -8.12
CA MET A 554 15.60 -30.50 -8.62
C MET A 554 17.06 -30.91 -8.85
N ALA A 555 17.58 -31.81 -8.00
CA ALA A 555 18.93 -32.33 -8.09
C ALA A 555 19.12 -33.39 -9.19
N GLU A 556 18.05 -33.99 -9.72
CA GLU A 556 18.11 -34.92 -10.86
C GLU A 556 18.15 -34.19 -12.22
N VAL A 557 17.82 -32.89 -12.25
CA VAL A 557 17.84 -32.10 -13.47
C VAL A 557 19.30 -31.83 -13.88
N GLU A 558 19.69 -32.40 -15.01
CA GLU A 558 20.97 -32.14 -15.64
C GLU A 558 20.90 -30.82 -16.42
N VAL A 559 21.94 -29.99 -16.30
CA VAL A 559 22.07 -28.82 -17.17
C VAL A 559 22.23 -29.36 -18.59
N PRO A 560 21.39 -28.95 -19.56
CA PRO A 560 21.56 -29.40 -20.94
C PRO A 560 22.98 -29.06 -21.38
N VAL A 561 23.80 -30.09 -21.58
CA VAL A 561 25.08 -29.93 -22.27
C VAL A 561 24.71 -29.71 -23.72
N LYS A 562 24.39 -28.46 -24.08
CA LYS A 562 24.49 -28.06 -25.47
C LYS A 562 25.95 -28.33 -25.81
N GLU A 563 26.19 -29.28 -26.72
CA GLU A 563 27.39 -29.22 -27.56
C GLU A 563 27.34 -27.82 -28.15
N ARG A 564 28.03 -26.89 -27.48
CA ARG A 564 28.59 -25.77 -28.19
C ARG A 564 29.40 -26.47 -29.27
N ILE A 565 28.90 -26.43 -30.50
CA ILE A 565 29.78 -25.97 -31.57
C ILE A 565 30.48 -24.78 -30.91
N LYS A 566 31.74 -25.00 -30.50
CA LYS A 566 32.64 -23.91 -30.19
C LYS A 566 32.79 -23.16 -31.50
N GLU A 567 31.81 -22.33 -31.82
CA GLU A 567 32.16 -20.97 -32.06
C GLU A 567 32.42 -20.42 -30.65
N GLU A 568 33.66 -20.57 -30.20
CA GLU A 568 34.30 -19.42 -29.59
C GLU A 568 34.13 -18.30 -30.62
N PHE A 569 32.99 -17.61 -30.60
CA PHE A 569 33.08 -16.20 -30.83
C PHE A 569 33.84 -15.73 -29.60
N GLU A 570 35.16 -15.64 -29.73
CA GLU A 570 35.87 -14.57 -29.06
C GLU A 570 35.01 -13.34 -29.34
N GLU A 571 34.27 -12.87 -28.33
CA GLU A 571 33.61 -11.58 -28.44
C GLU A 571 34.75 -10.62 -28.73
N GLU A 572 34.85 -10.24 -29.99
CA GLU A 572 35.90 -9.43 -30.53
C GLU A 572 35.25 -8.30 -31.30
N VAL A 573 35.84 -7.12 -31.20
CA VAL A 573 35.46 -6.01 -32.08
C VAL A 573 36.61 -5.80 -33.04
N ALA A 574 36.41 -6.20 -34.29
CA ALA A 574 37.35 -5.95 -35.38
C ALA A 574 37.50 -4.44 -35.66
N LYS A 575 38.59 -4.08 -36.37
CA LYS A 575 38.87 -2.70 -36.78
C LYS A 575 37.68 -2.10 -37.54
N PRO A 576 37.17 -0.91 -37.15
CA PRO A 576 36.04 -0.32 -37.83
C PRO A 576 36.32 0.00 -39.30
N ASN A 577 35.49 -0.52 -40.20
CA ASN A 577 35.59 -0.22 -41.63
C ASN A 577 34.82 1.07 -41.96
N LEU A 578 35.54 2.18 -41.94
CA LEU A 578 35.04 3.53 -42.23
C LEU A 578 35.76 4.07 -43.46
N PRO A 579 35.18 4.04 -44.67
CA PRO A 579 35.84 4.57 -45.88
C PRO A 579 35.98 6.10 -45.82
N ALA A 580 36.96 6.65 -46.55
CA ALA A 580 37.04 8.10 -46.78
C ALA A 580 35.69 8.65 -47.29
N GLY A 581 35.28 9.81 -46.76
CA GLY A 581 33.95 10.39 -46.97
C GLY A 581 32.92 10.03 -45.89
N THR A 582 33.25 9.14 -44.95
CA THR A 582 32.36 8.82 -43.83
C THR A 582 32.12 10.04 -42.92
N GLU A 583 30.86 10.36 -42.68
CA GLU A 583 30.39 11.41 -41.79
C GLU A 583 29.66 10.80 -40.60
N LYS A 584 29.94 11.29 -39.39
CA LYS A 584 29.22 10.93 -38.16
C LYS A 584 28.82 12.18 -37.42
N ASN A 585 27.56 12.23 -37.00
CA ASN A 585 27.04 13.28 -36.15
C ASN A 585 26.90 12.74 -34.73
N TYR A 586 27.42 13.49 -33.77
CA TYR A 586 27.35 13.18 -32.36
C TYR A 586 26.70 14.33 -31.60
N THR A 587 26.08 13.99 -30.48
CA THR A 587 25.76 14.96 -29.43
C THR A 587 26.81 14.84 -28.33
N GLU A 588 27.47 15.96 -28.00
CA GLU A 588 28.46 16.07 -26.93
C GLU A 588 27.91 16.94 -25.79
N TRP A 589 27.81 16.39 -24.58
CA TRP A 589 27.50 17.14 -23.37
C TRP A 589 28.79 17.46 -22.63
N VAL A 590 29.12 18.75 -22.48
CA VAL A 590 30.25 19.23 -21.68
C VAL A 590 29.71 19.93 -20.44
N ASP A 591 29.95 19.35 -19.27
CA ASP A 591 29.38 19.79 -17.98
C ASP A 591 27.86 20.05 -18.04
N GLY A 592 27.15 19.18 -18.78
CA GLY A 592 25.71 19.24 -18.98
C GLY A 592 25.23 20.14 -20.13
N LYS A 593 26.12 20.91 -20.78
CA LYS A 593 25.77 21.71 -21.96
C LYS A 593 25.92 20.92 -23.24
N GLU A 594 24.83 20.82 -24.00
CA GLU A 594 24.75 20.10 -25.27
C GLU A 594 25.44 20.86 -26.41
N ASN A 595 26.21 20.14 -27.23
CA ASN A 595 26.92 20.63 -28.40
C ASN A 595 26.84 19.59 -29.53
N LEU A 596 26.60 20.04 -30.76
CA LEU A 596 26.70 19.19 -31.93
C LEU A 596 28.17 18.99 -32.31
N VAL A 597 28.58 17.75 -32.56
CA VAL A 597 29.91 17.41 -33.04
C VAL A 597 29.80 16.65 -34.36
N ARG A 598 30.50 17.14 -35.39
CA ARG A 598 30.57 16.45 -36.69
C ARG A 598 31.96 15.88 -36.87
N TRP A 599 32.02 14.59 -37.12
CA TRP A 599 33.25 13.86 -37.41
C TRP A 599 33.22 13.45 -38.88
N PHE A 600 34.30 13.73 -39.60
CA PHE A 600 34.38 13.47 -41.03
C PHE A 600 35.74 12.85 -41.38
N LYS A 601 35.73 11.68 -42.02
CA LYS A 601 36.96 11.06 -42.53
C LYS A 601 37.32 11.67 -43.87
N VAL A 602 38.32 12.55 -43.89
CA VAL A 602 38.75 13.29 -45.10
C VAL A 602 39.50 12.38 -46.06
N SER A 603 40.41 11.56 -45.51
CA SER A 603 41.17 10.54 -46.25
C SER A 603 41.50 9.36 -45.31
N GLU A 604 42.27 8.38 -45.77
CA GLU A 604 42.72 7.28 -44.90
C GLU A 604 43.63 7.75 -43.76
N THR A 605 44.29 8.90 -43.92
CA THR A 605 45.24 9.46 -42.94
C THR A 605 44.80 10.79 -42.35
N GLU A 606 43.59 11.26 -42.64
CA GLU A 606 43.09 12.56 -42.17
C GLU A 606 41.63 12.50 -41.70
N VAL A 607 41.39 13.01 -40.50
CA VAL A 607 40.06 13.15 -39.91
C VAL A 607 39.83 14.60 -39.48
N ARG A 608 38.67 15.15 -39.82
CA ARG A 608 38.22 16.47 -39.39
C ARG A 608 37.09 16.33 -38.36
N VAL A 609 37.22 17.02 -37.23
CA VAL A 609 36.20 17.08 -36.18
C VAL A 609 35.78 18.52 -35.94
N GLU A 610 34.52 18.82 -36.19
CA GLU A 610 33.92 20.14 -36.00
C GLU A 610 33.10 20.16 -34.71
N ARG A 611 33.34 21.16 -33.87
CA ARG A 611 32.56 21.51 -32.69
C ARG A 611 32.16 22.99 -32.78
N PRO A 612 31.18 23.48 -31.99
CA PRO A 612 30.66 24.84 -32.15
C PRO A 612 31.73 25.96 -32.13
N ASN A 613 32.80 25.78 -31.35
CA ASN A 613 33.87 26.78 -31.17
C ASN A 613 35.25 26.33 -31.65
N ARG A 614 35.37 25.15 -32.28
CA ARG A 614 36.66 24.64 -32.77
C ARG A 614 36.51 23.64 -33.89
N THR A 615 37.43 23.68 -34.84
CA THR A 615 37.62 22.59 -35.81
C THR A 615 39.02 22.01 -35.60
N THR A 616 39.09 20.70 -35.45
CA THR A 616 40.34 19.97 -35.22
C THR A 616 40.58 18.99 -36.37
N TYR A 617 41.79 19.02 -36.92
CA TYR A 617 42.28 18.08 -37.93
C TYR A 617 43.25 17.13 -37.26
N TYR A 618 43.04 15.83 -37.42
CA TYR A 618 43.88 14.76 -36.92
C TYR A 618 44.54 14.06 -38.10
N TYR A 619 45.86 13.87 -38.02
CA TYR A 619 46.68 13.26 -39.06
C TYR A 619 47.31 11.97 -38.54
N PHE A 620 47.08 10.90 -39.27
CA PHE A 620 47.50 9.55 -38.93
C PHE A 620 48.60 9.07 -39.88
N THR A 621 49.40 8.13 -39.44
CA THR A 621 50.34 7.37 -40.28
C THR A 621 49.55 6.34 -41.11
N GLU A 622 50.19 5.70 -42.09
CA GLU A 622 49.54 4.68 -42.92
C GLU A 622 49.07 3.45 -42.11
N ASP A 623 49.73 3.16 -40.99
CA ASP A 623 49.38 2.14 -40.01
C ASP A 623 48.35 2.60 -38.96
N GLY A 624 47.85 3.84 -39.05
CA GLY A 624 46.74 4.34 -38.24
C GLY A 624 47.13 5.04 -36.93
N ALA A 625 48.43 5.22 -36.65
CA ALA A 625 48.90 5.92 -35.45
C ALA A 625 48.77 7.44 -35.60
N LEU A 626 48.30 8.13 -34.57
CA LEU A 626 48.11 9.59 -34.58
C LEU A 626 49.46 10.29 -34.34
N TRP A 627 50.00 10.97 -35.35
CA TRP A 627 51.27 11.67 -35.23
C TRP A 627 51.14 13.19 -35.16
N LYS A 628 50.00 13.75 -35.58
CA LYS A 628 49.79 15.21 -35.58
C LYS A 628 48.33 15.61 -35.44
N TRP A 629 48.06 16.71 -34.75
CA TRP A 629 46.77 17.40 -34.83
C TRP A 629 46.91 18.92 -34.93
N ILE A 630 45.94 19.56 -35.59
CA ILE A 630 45.85 21.02 -35.74
C ILE A 630 44.47 21.48 -35.28
N SER A 631 44.39 22.43 -34.35
CA SER A 631 43.13 22.98 -33.84
C SER A 631 43.27 24.45 -33.47
N ASN A 632 42.41 25.32 -34.00
CA ASN A 632 42.33 26.74 -33.62
C ASN A 632 43.70 27.48 -33.51
N GLY A 633 44.57 27.32 -34.51
CA GLY A 633 45.90 27.96 -34.52
C GLY A 633 46.95 27.31 -33.63
N MET A 634 46.62 26.17 -33.00
CA MET A 634 47.56 25.29 -32.32
C MET A 634 47.89 24.10 -33.23
N GLU A 635 49.15 23.69 -33.23
CA GLU A 635 49.64 22.52 -33.93
C GLU A 635 50.45 21.65 -32.97
N CYS A 636 50.05 20.40 -32.78
CA CYS A 636 50.77 19.44 -31.96
C CYS A 636 51.32 18.33 -32.85
N THR A 637 52.61 18.03 -32.69
CA THR A 637 53.30 16.92 -33.36
C THR A 637 53.91 16.00 -32.31
N TYR A 638 53.53 14.73 -32.34
CA TYR A 638 54.07 13.68 -31.47
C TYR A 638 55.41 13.19 -32.02
N GLU A 639 56.41 13.04 -31.14
CA GLU A 639 57.71 12.47 -31.49
C GLU A 639 57.56 10.98 -31.81
N ASP A 640 56.77 10.26 -31.00
CA ASP A 640 56.35 8.88 -31.23
C ASP A 640 54.82 8.86 -31.50
N PRO A 641 54.37 8.53 -32.73
CA PRO A 641 52.95 8.51 -33.04
C PRO A 641 52.14 7.65 -32.06
N LEU A 642 50.99 8.17 -31.60
CA LEU A 642 50.14 7.47 -30.65
C LEU A 642 49.44 6.29 -31.35
N PRO A 643 49.60 5.05 -30.85
CA PRO A 643 49.12 3.86 -31.54
C PRO A 643 47.59 3.83 -31.57
N GLU A 644 47.05 3.24 -32.64
CA GLU A 644 45.63 2.86 -32.66
C GLU A 644 45.37 1.68 -31.69
N PRO A 645 44.10 1.44 -31.29
CA PRO A 645 43.76 0.26 -30.52
C PRO A 645 44.20 -1.04 -31.22
N PRO A 646 44.69 -2.05 -30.48
CA PRO A 646 45.21 -3.30 -31.05
C PRO A 646 44.05 -4.19 -31.54
N TYR A 647 43.53 -3.90 -32.73
CA TYR A 647 42.43 -4.69 -33.28
C TYR A 647 42.89 -6.11 -33.68
N PRO A 648 42.01 -7.13 -33.57
CA PRO A 648 40.66 -7.06 -33.00
C PRO A 648 40.69 -6.93 -31.47
N LEU A 649 39.78 -6.12 -30.93
CA LEU A 649 39.72 -5.88 -29.48
C LEU A 649 39.11 -7.07 -28.77
N THR A 650 39.88 -7.68 -27.86
CA THR A 650 39.45 -8.83 -27.05
C THR A 650 39.37 -8.47 -25.57
N LYS A 651 38.54 -9.18 -24.79
CA LYS A 651 38.33 -8.86 -23.36
C LYS A 651 39.63 -8.99 -22.56
N GLY A 652 39.95 -7.97 -21.78
CA GLY A 652 41.15 -7.94 -20.92
C GLY A 652 42.43 -7.51 -21.63
N GLU A 653 42.35 -7.20 -22.93
CA GLU A 653 43.45 -6.63 -23.68
C GLU A 653 43.81 -5.24 -23.18
N LYS A 654 45.12 -4.96 -23.07
CA LYS A 654 45.67 -3.71 -22.55
C LYS A 654 46.81 -3.22 -23.42
N TRP A 655 46.85 -1.91 -23.66
CA TRP A 655 47.97 -1.27 -24.34
C TRP A 655 48.31 0.04 -23.67
N LYS A 656 49.57 0.44 -23.82
CA LYS A 656 50.14 1.65 -23.27
C LYS A 656 50.81 2.45 -24.37
N TYR A 657 50.83 3.76 -24.19
CA TYR A 657 51.54 4.67 -25.06
C TYR A 657 52.19 5.77 -24.25
N GLU A 658 53.37 6.18 -24.69
CA GLU A 658 54.08 7.33 -24.16
C GLU A 658 54.71 8.06 -25.34
N SER A 659 54.54 9.37 -25.39
CA SER A 659 55.18 10.19 -26.42
C SER A 659 55.49 11.57 -25.86
N ASN A 660 56.69 12.05 -26.15
CA ASN A 660 56.96 13.48 -26.11
C ASN A 660 56.29 14.15 -27.32
N TYR A 661 55.94 15.42 -27.20
CA TYR A 661 55.35 16.16 -28.31
C TYR A 661 55.79 17.62 -28.30
N THR A 662 55.67 18.24 -29.47
CA THR A 662 55.89 19.68 -29.65
C THR A 662 54.56 20.33 -29.99
N LEU A 663 54.10 21.24 -29.13
CA LEU A 663 52.92 22.07 -29.34
C LEU A 663 53.36 23.48 -29.76
N ILE A 664 52.94 23.89 -30.96
CA ILE A 664 53.08 25.25 -31.46
C ILE A 664 51.78 25.98 -31.16
N MET A 665 51.85 27.05 -30.36
CA MET A 665 50.73 27.93 -30.05
C MET A 665 51.20 29.38 -30.12
N GLU A 666 50.45 30.23 -30.82
CA GLU A 666 50.81 31.65 -31.05
C GLU A 666 52.23 31.85 -31.63
N GLY A 667 52.72 30.88 -32.42
CA GLY A 667 54.05 30.92 -33.04
C GLY A 667 55.21 30.57 -32.12
N LYS A 668 54.95 30.10 -30.89
CA LYS A 668 55.96 29.60 -29.95
C LYS A 668 55.86 28.09 -29.80
N GLU A 669 57.02 27.44 -29.66
CA GLU A 669 57.13 26.00 -29.40
C GLU A 669 57.11 25.71 -27.89
N HIS A 670 56.29 24.73 -27.51
CA HIS A 670 56.17 24.21 -26.16
C HIS A 670 56.38 22.69 -26.19
N LYS A 671 57.22 22.18 -25.30
CA LYS A 671 57.46 20.73 -25.17
C LYS A 671 56.53 20.15 -24.10
N GLY A 672 55.92 19.03 -24.44
CA GLY A 672 55.11 18.25 -23.52
C GLY A 672 55.34 16.75 -23.65
N ASN A 673 54.71 16.00 -22.77
CA ASN A 673 54.75 14.54 -22.72
C ASN A 673 53.35 14.02 -22.40
N ILE A 674 52.94 12.93 -23.04
CA ILE A 674 51.70 12.21 -22.76
C ILE A 674 52.02 10.76 -22.45
N VAL A 675 51.38 10.23 -21.41
CA VAL A 675 51.39 8.81 -21.05
C VAL A 675 49.96 8.34 -20.91
N GLY A 676 49.61 7.20 -21.51
CA GLY A 676 48.29 6.61 -21.37
C GLY A 676 48.28 5.09 -21.36
N GLU A 677 47.20 4.55 -20.80
CA GLU A 677 46.88 3.13 -20.75
C GLU A 677 45.40 2.94 -21.04
N GLU A 678 45.07 1.93 -21.83
CA GLU A 678 43.71 1.51 -22.12
C GLU A 678 43.50 0.01 -21.87
N GLU A 679 42.27 -0.37 -21.55
CA GLU A 679 41.87 -1.75 -21.22
C GLU A 679 40.45 -2.04 -21.74
N VAL A 680 40.28 -3.17 -22.44
CA VAL A 680 38.95 -3.68 -22.80
C VAL A 680 38.30 -4.34 -21.57
N GLU A 681 37.34 -3.66 -20.94
CA GLU A 681 36.62 -4.18 -19.76
C GLU A 681 35.61 -5.29 -20.12
N GLY A 682 35.07 -5.25 -21.34
CA GLY A 682 34.09 -6.21 -21.84
C GLY A 682 33.36 -5.69 -23.07
N PHE A 683 32.26 -6.35 -23.42
CA PHE A 683 31.43 -6.01 -24.58
C PHE A 683 29.98 -5.79 -24.15
N GLU A 684 29.29 -4.86 -24.81
CA GLU A 684 27.86 -4.63 -24.60
C GLU A 684 27.21 -3.98 -25.82
N ASN A 685 25.90 -4.17 -25.97
CA ASN A 685 25.13 -3.46 -26.98
C ASN A 685 24.81 -2.04 -26.47
N VAL A 686 25.11 -1.03 -27.27
CA VAL A 686 24.83 0.38 -26.97
C VAL A 686 23.80 0.91 -27.94
N LEU A 687 22.69 1.43 -27.42
CA LEU A 687 21.70 2.16 -28.20
C LEU A 687 22.26 3.54 -28.57
N ALA A 688 22.41 3.80 -29.86
CA ALA A 688 22.76 5.10 -30.39
C ALA A 688 21.51 5.96 -30.61
N GLY A 689 21.70 7.26 -30.84
CA GLY A 689 20.63 8.21 -31.12
C GLY A 689 20.03 8.11 -32.54
N ASP A 690 20.46 7.15 -33.35
CA ASP A 690 19.82 6.74 -34.60
C ASP A 690 18.85 5.56 -34.42
N ASP A 691 18.53 5.22 -33.17
CA ASP A 691 17.69 4.10 -32.73
C ASP A 691 18.24 2.70 -33.07
N ASN A 692 19.51 2.58 -33.48
CA ASN A 692 20.16 1.29 -33.70
C ASN A 692 20.98 0.85 -32.48
N TRP A 693 20.99 -0.46 -32.23
CA TRP A 693 21.87 -1.08 -31.26
C TRP A 693 23.17 -1.50 -31.94
N TYR A 694 24.30 -1.06 -31.37
CA TYR A 694 25.62 -1.42 -31.85
C TYR A 694 26.34 -2.28 -30.81
N PHE A 695 26.80 -3.45 -31.21
CA PHE A 695 27.69 -4.26 -30.39
C PHE A 695 29.04 -3.55 -30.27
N CYS A 696 29.44 -3.25 -29.03
CA CYS A 696 30.62 -2.43 -28.75
C CYS A 696 31.56 -3.10 -27.75
N ALA A 697 32.87 -2.92 -27.96
CA ALA A 697 33.87 -3.09 -26.92
C ALA A 697 33.84 -1.87 -26.00
N ARG A 698 33.68 -2.10 -24.69
CA ARG A 698 33.81 -1.05 -23.66
C ARG A 698 35.27 -0.97 -23.25
N VAL A 699 35.94 0.10 -23.69
CA VAL A 699 37.34 0.36 -23.39
C VAL A 699 37.45 1.44 -22.33
N LYS A 700 38.11 1.12 -21.22
CA LYS A 700 38.50 2.09 -20.20
C LYS A 700 39.85 2.67 -20.57
N TYR A 701 40.03 3.98 -20.41
CA TYR A 701 41.32 4.62 -20.67
C TYR A 701 41.67 5.63 -19.58
N THR A 702 42.97 5.80 -19.36
CA THR A 702 43.54 6.83 -18.50
C THR A 702 44.76 7.42 -19.19
N SER A 703 44.87 8.74 -19.24
CA SER A 703 46.06 9.42 -19.74
C SER A 703 46.43 10.62 -18.87
N VAL A 704 47.72 10.90 -18.78
CA VAL A 704 48.28 12.07 -18.13
C VAL A 704 49.14 12.80 -19.14
N GLU A 705 48.88 14.08 -19.30
CA GLU A 705 49.61 14.96 -20.20
C GLU A 705 50.30 16.06 -19.39
N HIS A 706 51.60 16.26 -19.61
CA HIS A 706 52.42 17.29 -18.97
C HIS A 706 52.91 18.29 -20.02
N LEU A 707 52.73 19.58 -19.76
CA LEU A 707 53.09 20.65 -20.68
C LEU A 707 53.62 21.88 -19.93
N VAL A 708 54.71 22.47 -20.41
CA VAL A 708 55.27 23.71 -19.83
C VAL A 708 55.01 24.89 -20.76
N ILE A 709 54.19 25.85 -20.30
CA ILE A 709 53.89 27.10 -21.01
C ILE A 709 54.31 28.28 -20.14
N ASP A 710 55.17 29.15 -20.67
CA ASP A 710 55.63 30.39 -20.00
C ASP A 710 56.09 30.17 -18.54
N GLY A 711 56.77 29.04 -18.28
CA GLY A 711 57.29 28.67 -16.95
C GLY A 711 56.27 28.07 -15.98
N ARG A 712 55.02 27.84 -16.40
CA ARG A 712 53.99 27.14 -15.63
C ARG A 712 53.93 25.67 -16.06
N ASN A 713 53.94 24.76 -15.10
CA ASN A 713 53.79 23.33 -15.35
C ASN A 713 52.29 22.98 -15.34
N MET A 714 51.74 22.63 -16.49
CA MET A 714 50.36 22.19 -16.64
C MET A 714 50.34 20.66 -16.70
N ALA A 715 49.43 20.05 -15.95
CA ALA A 715 49.14 18.63 -16.06
C ALA A 715 47.64 18.41 -16.30
N MET A 716 47.30 17.54 -17.25
CA MET A 716 45.93 17.16 -17.56
C MET A 716 45.79 15.65 -17.35
N MET A 717 44.94 15.24 -16.41
CA MET A 717 44.63 13.84 -16.17
C MET A 717 43.25 13.52 -16.75
N THR A 718 43.22 12.67 -17.76
CA THR A 718 42.00 12.22 -18.42
C THR A 718 41.69 10.79 -18.00
N THR A 719 40.46 10.54 -17.55
CA THR A 719 39.95 9.19 -17.27
C THR A 719 38.59 9.02 -17.91
N GLY A 720 38.32 7.86 -18.50
CA GLY A 720 37.05 7.66 -19.19
C GLY A 720 36.82 6.26 -19.69
N ARG A 721 35.69 6.11 -20.37
CA ARG A 721 35.31 4.92 -21.14
C ARG A 721 34.82 5.33 -22.51
N TYR A 722 35.10 4.51 -23.51
CA TYR A 722 34.45 4.62 -24.81
C TYR A 722 33.93 3.25 -25.26
N TRP A 723 32.89 3.30 -26.08
CA TRP A 723 32.24 2.14 -26.67
C TRP A 723 32.47 2.19 -28.16
N ILE A 724 33.23 1.21 -28.67
CA ILE A 724 33.63 1.16 -30.07
C ILE A 724 33.05 -0.09 -30.74
N SER A 725 32.41 0.11 -31.88
CA SER A 725 31.82 -0.94 -32.72
C SER A 725 32.61 -1.09 -34.00
N SER A 726 32.72 -2.32 -34.50
CA SER A 726 33.33 -2.64 -35.80
C SER A 726 32.53 -2.04 -36.97
N ASP A 727 31.24 -1.77 -36.77
CA ASP A 727 30.38 -1.23 -37.81
C ASP A 727 30.54 0.28 -37.96
N VAL A 728 30.61 1.01 -36.84
CA VAL A 728 30.44 2.47 -36.83
C VAL A 728 31.54 3.20 -36.05
N GLY A 729 32.56 2.51 -35.55
CA GLY A 729 33.58 3.08 -34.68
C GLY A 729 32.99 3.50 -33.33
N THR A 730 33.48 4.60 -32.76
CA THR A 730 32.99 5.09 -31.45
C THR A 730 31.50 5.43 -31.50
N VAL A 731 30.71 4.75 -30.67
CA VAL A 731 29.27 4.95 -30.49
C VAL A 731 28.99 5.87 -29.32
N LYS A 732 29.71 5.68 -28.22
CA LYS A 732 29.55 6.45 -26.99
C LYS A 732 30.92 6.70 -26.36
N GLN A 733 31.10 7.83 -25.67
CA GLN A 733 32.29 8.10 -24.87
C GLN A 733 31.92 8.93 -23.64
N GLU A 734 32.50 8.59 -22.50
CA GLU A 734 32.36 9.31 -21.23
C GLU A 734 33.74 9.63 -20.69
N THR A 735 34.01 10.90 -20.41
CA THR A 735 35.35 11.40 -20.07
C THR A 735 35.28 12.37 -18.90
N THR A 736 36.21 12.24 -17.97
CA THR A 736 36.50 13.24 -16.94
C THR A 736 37.94 13.72 -17.12
N ILE A 737 38.12 15.04 -17.23
CA ILE A 737 39.42 15.69 -17.41
C ILE A 737 39.68 16.59 -16.19
N ASP A 738 40.77 16.32 -15.47
CA ASP A 738 41.25 17.11 -14.34
C ASP A 738 42.48 17.93 -14.75
N TYR A 739 42.39 19.24 -14.59
CA TYR A 739 43.45 20.19 -14.93
C TYR A 739 44.21 20.62 -13.68
N TYR A 740 45.54 20.59 -13.75
CA TYR A 740 46.45 21.03 -12.70
C TYR A 740 47.41 22.08 -13.26
N VAL A 741 47.68 23.14 -12.48
CA VAL A 741 48.68 24.16 -12.79
C VAL A 741 49.64 24.27 -11.61
N ASN A 742 50.93 24.05 -11.85
CA ASN A 742 51.98 23.96 -10.84
C ASN A 742 51.65 22.97 -9.71
N GLY A 743 51.00 21.85 -10.05
CA GLY A 743 50.56 20.82 -9.12
C GLY A 743 49.26 21.13 -8.37
N ILE A 744 48.64 22.30 -8.60
CA ILE A 744 47.38 22.69 -7.97
C ILE A 744 46.21 22.37 -8.89
N PHE A 745 45.26 21.57 -8.40
CA PHE A 745 43.99 21.30 -9.10
C PHE A 745 43.27 22.61 -9.40
N THR A 746 42.93 22.82 -10.67
CA THR A 746 42.35 24.08 -11.17
C THR A 746 40.89 23.89 -11.57
N MET A 747 40.57 22.82 -12.31
CA MET A 747 39.24 22.59 -12.84
C MET A 747 39.05 21.11 -13.19
N ARG A 748 37.80 20.64 -13.15
CA ARG A 748 37.35 19.36 -13.69
C ARG A 748 36.32 19.62 -14.77
N GLU A 749 36.43 18.92 -15.89
CA GLU A 749 35.46 18.96 -16.99
C GLU A 749 34.95 17.53 -17.26
N LYS A 750 33.64 17.36 -17.35
CA LYS A 750 33.01 16.08 -17.73
C LYS A 750 32.44 16.18 -19.14
N ARG A 751 32.78 15.23 -20.00
CA ARG A 751 32.27 15.10 -21.35
C ARG A 751 31.55 13.79 -21.55
N THR A 752 30.39 13.81 -22.21
CA THR A 752 29.71 12.63 -22.74
C THR A 752 29.47 12.85 -24.22
N LEU A 753 29.75 11.85 -25.06
CA LEU A 753 29.56 11.86 -26.50
C LEU A 753 28.66 10.68 -26.87
N LEU A 754 27.62 10.90 -27.68
CA LEU A 754 26.74 9.84 -28.21
C LEU A 754 26.55 9.99 -29.71
N LEU A 755 26.68 8.90 -30.46
CA LEU A 755 26.45 8.85 -31.90
C LEU A 755 24.96 9.05 -32.17
N MET A 756 24.63 10.01 -33.03
CA MET A 756 23.25 10.32 -33.43
C MET A 756 22.93 9.88 -34.86
N SER A 757 23.94 9.81 -35.73
CA SER A 757 23.81 9.25 -37.08
C SER A 757 25.18 9.02 -37.71
N ILE A 758 25.23 8.09 -38.65
CA ILE A 758 26.40 7.82 -39.49
C ILE A 758 25.98 7.71 -40.96
N ARG A 759 26.83 8.24 -41.84
CA ARG A 759 26.74 8.06 -43.29
C ARG A 759 28.12 7.61 -43.78
N LYS A 760 28.24 6.36 -44.22
CA LYS A 760 29.48 5.86 -44.84
C LYS A 760 29.66 6.46 -46.24
N GLY A 761 30.91 6.81 -46.55
CA GLY A 761 31.32 7.45 -47.81
C GLY A 761 31.16 6.57 -49.04
#